data_AF-A0A3B9E826-F1
#
_entry.id   AF-A0A3B9E826-F1
#
_cell.length_a   1.000
_cell.length_b   1.000
_cell.length_c   1.000
_cell.angle_alpha   90.00
_cell.angle_beta   90.00
_cell.angle_gamma   90.00
#
_symmetry.space_group_name_H-M   'P 1'
#
loop_
_entity.id
_entity.type
_entity.pdbx_description
1 polymer ?
#
loop_
_entity_poly.entity_id
_entity_poly.type
_entity_poly.pdbx_seq_one_letter_code
_entity_poly.pdbx_strand_id
1 'polypeptide(L)'
;MGATFLKDNPILLWGRVTIMALMTGSALVLKALGALPLSFAAIILLSVMYLLLTILARYLNYKWPGWRWDYAQMVLDIGWIAIFIHKTGGAENPFTLLFFLAIIAAANARFARGAIFTATLSSLTLAFLIYLDYRSLRTGLLLGRDQEFVTAFTTEFVFRGYLYAICFYLVAAFSGYLAERLRLKGRQLEDTTRALEEFKLSTGDILEKMGSGLLTINEKGQIVYCNLSGLQILGLGKKDIIGRNVSQIAVEGLEPLGSVLNPENSLPGNRSQRMEIKISRGREEGIPVGVSTTSVYGSQGKLEGVIAIFQDLSAVKSLENRMIEMEQLETSKELTKSLLKLLHPYLSEINATISELMRENEVDPVIISKISRVKEKTEYIRKTIDDFARFAHIEIPGAHKAEQAGREYDSRIIGRSPNFVEIMNMVQQVAPTDSTVLVSGESGTGKELLARELHRLSGRGQGPFVSINCAALPETLLESELFGHVKGSFTGAMRDKDGLFRVASGGTFFLDEVSETSPAIQVKLLRVLQEREIVPVGGTRPIKVDVRVISATNCDLAKAVENNKFRMDLFYRLNVIQITIPPLRDRKDDVLLLAEEIIDNYCRKQNLPVKLLSAAARDALMQYSWPGNVRELENVLERAIILETGPVIERSSLPDELLRPGPEVKKEASAPEEGGSLKDKEKRTILRVLEECGNNKSLAAKKLGIHYATLYRKLKSYNISAD
;
A
#
# COMPACT_ATOMS: atom_id res chain seq x y z
N MET A 1 13.40 -10.45 42.59
CA MET A 1 14.06 -11.56 41.85
C MET A 1 13.46 -12.95 42.09
N GLY A 2 12.57 -13.18 43.09
CA GLY A 2 12.03 -14.53 43.37
C GLY A 2 10.72 -14.94 42.66
N ALA A 3 9.96 -14.01 42.08
CA ALA A 3 8.62 -14.28 41.56
C ALA A 3 8.57 -14.84 40.12
N THR A 4 9.61 -14.63 39.31
CA THR A 4 9.73 -15.19 37.95
C THR A 4 10.24 -16.63 37.94
N PHE A 5 10.84 -17.11 39.04
CA PHE A 5 11.44 -18.44 39.14
C PHE A 5 10.42 -19.60 39.18
N LEU A 6 9.16 -19.30 39.55
CA LEU A 6 8.10 -20.30 39.73
C LEU A 6 7.18 -20.48 38.50
N LYS A 7 7.22 -19.57 37.52
CA LYS A 7 6.22 -19.48 36.44
C LYS A 7 6.28 -20.61 35.38
N ASP A 8 7.43 -21.24 35.18
CA ASP A 8 7.64 -22.06 33.97
C ASP A 8 7.14 -23.51 34.00
N ASN A 9 6.54 -24.02 35.09
CA ASN A 9 5.78 -25.28 35.10
C ASN A 9 5.21 -25.57 36.51
N PRO A 10 4.13 -24.88 36.94
CA PRO A 10 3.55 -25.11 38.26
C PRO A 10 3.00 -26.54 38.40
N ILE A 11 2.46 -27.11 37.33
CA ILE A 11 1.79 -28.41 37.30
C ILE A 11 2.74 -29.56 37.70
N LEU A 12 4.01 -29.49 37.30
CA LEU A 12 5.02 -30.50 37.64
C LEU A 12 5.33 -30.51 39.14
N LEU A 13 5.42 -29.32 39.74
CA LEU A 13 5.70 -29.16 41.17
C LEU A 13 4.50 -29.64 41.99
N TRP A 14 3.28 -29.25 41.60
CA TRP A 14 2.06 -29.70 42.26
C TRP A 14 1.89 -31.22 42.21
N GLY A 15 2.12 -31.85 41.05
CA GLY A 15 2.05 -33.31 40.92
C GLY A 15 3.01 -34.05 41.86
N ARG A 16 4.23 -33.53 42.05
CA ARG A 16 5.22 -34.10 42.96
C ARG A 16 4.89 -33.88 44.44
N VAL A 17 4.35 -32.71 44.77
CA VAL A 17 3.83 -32.44 46.12
C VAL A 17 2.68 -33.40 46.45
N THR A 18 1.82 -33.71 45.48
CA THR A 18 0.75 -34.71 45.65
C THR A 18 1.30 -36.11 45.86
N ILE A 19 2.29 -36.57 45.08
CA ILE A 19 2.96 -37.87 45.27
C ILE A 19 3.55 -37.95 46.68
N MET A 20 4.28 -36.92 47.10
CA MET A 20 4.91 -36.83 48.41
C MET A 20 3.86 -36.85 49.54
N ALA A 21 2.80 -36.04 49.44
CA ALA A 21 1.74 -35.99 50.45
C ALA A 21 1.05 -37.35 50.63
N LEU A 22 0.76 -38.04 49.53
CA LEU A 22 0.19 -39.39 49.55
C LEU A 22 1.14 -40.40 50.21
N MET A 23 2.44 -40.35 49.91
CA MET A 23 3.43 -41.22 50.53
C MET A 23 3.57 -40.97 52.03
N THR A 24 3.74 -39.71 52.44
CA THR A 24 3.92 -39.35 53.85
C THR A 24 2.67 -39.69 54.66
N GLY A 25 1.47 -39.40 54.14
CA GLY A 25 0.21 -39.78 54.77
C GLY A 25 0.05 -41.28 54.92
N SER A 26 0.37 -42.04 53.87
CA SER A 26 0.30 -43.51 53.89
C SER A 26 1.30 -44.15 54.86
N ALA A 27 2.52 -43.62 54.93
CA ALA A 27 3.54 -44.06 55.87
C ALA A 27 3.14 -43.82 57.33
N LEU A 28 2.42 -42.72 57.61
CA LEU A 28 1.86 -42.41 58.92
C LEU A 28 0.84 -43.45 59.35
N VAL A 29 -0.07 -43.82 58.44
CA VAL A 29 -1.13 -44.80 58.69
C VAL A 29 -0.53 -46.18 58.96
N LEU A 30 0.41 -46.64 58.12
CA LEU A 30 1.07 -47.93 58.33
C LEU A 30 1.88 -47.98 59.63
N LYS A 31 2.47 -46.86 60.05
CA LYS A 31 3.14 -46.78 61.35
C LYS A 31 2.14 -46.86 62.51
N ALA A 32 0.99 -46.20 62.40
CA ALA A 32 -0.08 -46.29 63.40
C ALA A 32 -0.63 -47.72 63.54
N LEU A 33 -0.61 -48.50 62.45
CA LEU A 33 -0.97 -49.91 62.42
C LEU A 33 0.17 -50.85 62.86
N GLY A 34 1.34 -50.33 63.23
CA GLY A 34 2.50 -51.14 63.68
C GLY A 34 3.23 -51.90 62.57
N ALA A 35 2.91 -51.64 61.30
CA ALA A 35 3.40 -52.41 60.15
C ALA A 35 4.72 -51.89 59.55
N LEU A 36 5.26 -50.77 60.05
CA LEU A 36 6.51 -50.16 59.57
C LEU A 36 7.56 -50.05 60.69
N PRO A 37 8.78 -50.57 60.50
CA PRO A 37 9.86 -50.46 61.49
C PRO A 37 10.55 -49.08 61.49
N LEU A 38 10.12 -48.15 60.63
CA LEU A 38 10.73 -46.81 60.53
C LEU A 38 10.18 -45.84 61.59
N SER A 39 11.09 -45.04 62.15
CA SER A 39 10.71 -43.95 63.05
C SER A 39 9.96 -42.83 62.30
N PHE A 40 9.11 -42.09 63.01
CA PHE A 40 8.35 -40.97 62.41
C PHE A 40 9.29 -39.89 61.86
N ALA A 41 10.38 -39.63 62.58
CA ALA A 41 11.44 -38.72 62.17
C ALA A 41 12.09 -39.14 60.84
N ALA A 42 12.30 -40.45 60.60
CA ALA A 42 12.89 -40.92 59.36
C ALA A 42 11.98 -40.70 58.14
N ILE A 43 10.67 -40.90 58.28
CA ILE A 43 9.68 -40.66 57.22
C ILE A 43 9.65 -39.17 56.84
N ILE A 44 9.66 -38.28 57.83
CA ILE A 44 9.70 -36.83 57.60
C ILE A 44 11.01 -36.43 56.94
N LEU A 45 12.15 -36.92 57.43
CA LEU A 45 13.47 -36.62 56.87
C LEU A 45 13.57 -37.03 55.39
N LEU A 46 13.10 -38.23 55.06
CA LEU A 46 13.05 -38.76 53.69
C LEU A 46 12.17 -37.89 52.78
N SER A 47 11.02 -37.45 53.29
CA SER A 47 10.08 -36.57 52.56
C SER A 47 10.71 -35.19 52.32
N VAL A 48 11.34 -34.59 53.33
CA VAL A 48 12.03 -33.30 53.22
C VAL A 48 13.21 -33.40 52.25
N MET A 49 13.99 -34.48 52.31
CA MET A 49 15.11 -34.71 51.39
C MET A 49 14.64 -34.82 49.93
N TYR A 50 13.52 -35.49 49.66
CA TYR A 50 12.92 -35.58 48.33
C TYR A 50 12.48 -34.19 47.81
N LEU A 51 11.88 -33.37 48.67
CA LEU A 51 11.51 -31.99 48.32
C LEU A 51 12.74 -31.14 47.99
N LEU A 52 13.81 -31.24 48.79
CA LEU A 52 15.07 -30.54 48.57
C LEU A 52 15.74 -30.96 47.26
N LEU A 53 15.74 -32.25 46.94
CA LEU A 53 16.25 -32.77 45.66
C LEU A 53 15.44 -32.25 44.47
N THR A 54 14.12 -32.13 44.62
CA THR A 54 13.24 -31.55 43.59
C THR A 54 13.53 -30.06 43.36
N ILE A 55 13.75 -29.30 44.43
CA ILE A 55 14.12 -27.88 44.36
C ILE A 55 15.51 -27.72 43.72
N LEU A 56 16.47 -28.57 44.11
CA LEU A 56 17.83 -28.58 43.56
C LEU A 56 17.82 -28.89 42.05
N ALA A 57 17.09 -29.90 41.61
CA ALA A 57 16.98 -30.24 40.19
C ALA A 57 16.37 -29.09 39.37
N ARG A 58 15.39 -28.37 39.93
CA ARG A 58 14.82 -27.17 39.29
C ARG A 58 15.83 -26.03 39.21
N TYR A 59 16.61 -25.82 40.27
CA TYR A 59 17.70 -24.85 40.28
C TYR A 59 18.78 -25.19 39.23
N LEU A 60 19.14 -26.46 39.10
CA LEU A 60 20.10 -26.93 38.09
C LEU A 60 19.55 -26.77 36.67
N ASN A 61 18.25 -27.00 36.45
CA ASN A 61 17.60 -26.80 35.14
C ASN A 61 17.58 -25.31 34.75
N TYR A 62 17.37 -24.40 35.71
CA TYR A 62 17.47 -22.96 35.47
C TYR A 62 18.92 -22.53 35.15
N LYS A 63 19.89 -23.03 35.92
CA LYS A 63 21.30 -22.65 35.76
C LYS A 63 21.86 -23.17 34.43
N TRP A 64 21.56 -24.42 34.07
CA TRP A 64 22.10 -25.12 32.90
C TRP A 64 20.98 -25.69 32.00
N PRO A 65 20.33 -24.86 31.17
CA PRO A 65 19.15 -25.26 30.38
C PRO A 65 19.45 -26.24 29.24
N GLY A 66 20.72 -26.47 28.89
CA GLY A 66 21.14 -27.43 27.87
C GLY A 66 21.06 -28.89 28.30
N TRP A 67 21.05 -29.17 29.61
CA TRP A 67 21.00 -30.54 30.12
C TRP A 67 19.56 -30.92 30.48
N ARG A 68 19.15 -32.13 30.09
CA ARG A 68 17.78 -32.66 30.27
C ARG A 68 17.50 -33.12 31.72
N TRP A 69 17.66 -32.23 32.69
CA TRP A 69 17.47 -32.49 34.12
C TRP A 69 16.09 -33.05 34.49
N ASP A 70 15.06 -32.75 33.70
CA ASP A 70 13.72 -33.29 33.92
C ASP A 70 13.66 -34.83 33.85
N TYR A 71 14.49 -35.46 33.02
CA TYR A 71 14.56 -36.93 32.94
C TYR A 71 15.31 -37.52 34.14
N ALA A 72 16.39 -36.87 34.59
CA ALA A 72 17.09 -37.29 35.80
C ALA A 72 16.17 -37.24 37.02
N GLN A 73 15.30 -36.23 37.08
CA GLN A 73 14.31 -36.11 38.12
C GLN A 73 13.20 -37.18 38.02
N MET A 74 12.75 -37.54 36.81
CA MET A 74 11.82 -38.66 36.61
C MET A 74 12.39 -39.99 37.11
N VAL A 75 13.69 -40.22 36.89
CA VAL A 75 14.41 -41.40 37.42
C VAL A 75 14.42 -41.38 38.95
N LEU A 76 14.67 -40.21 39.55
CA LEU A 76 14.65 -40.03 41.00
C LEU A 76 13.25 -40.29 41.58
N ASP A 77 12.20 -39.76 40.95
CA ASP A 77 10.80 -39.96 41.34
C ASP A 77 10.44 -41.46 41.36
N ILE A 78 10.83 -42.21 40.33
CA ILE A 78 10.58 -43.66 40.22
C ILE A 78 11.42 -44.46 41.23
N GLY A 79 12.70 -44.11 41.40
CA GLY A 79 13.57 -44.74 42.39
C GLY A 79 13.05 -44.54 43.81
N TRP A 80 12.51 -43.36 44.12
CA TRP A 80 11.93 -43.06 45.42
C TRP A 80 10.67 -43.88 45.70
N ILE A 81 9.78 -43.99 44.71
CA ILE A 81 8.60 -44.85 44.77
C ILE A 81 9.00 -46.30 45.02
N ALA A 82 10.03 -46.79 44.33
CA ALA A 82 10.49 -48.17 44.47
C ALA A 82 11.07 -48.48 45.86
N ILE A 83 11.89 -47.57 46.41
CA ILE A 83 12.43 -47.70 47.77
C ILE A 83 11.29 -47.73 48.78
N PHE A 84 10.29 -46.87 48.61
CA PHE A 84 9.12 -46.81 49.49
C PHE A 84 8.32 -48.12 49.46
N ILE A 85 8.01 -48.64 48.26
CA ILE A 85 7.29 -49.92 48.08
C ILE A 85 8.07 -51.08 48.71
N HIS A 86 9.38 -51.16 48.45
CA HIS A 86 10.22 -52.23 49.01
C HIS A 86 10.24 -52.20 50.55
N LYS A 87 10.25 -51.01 51.17
CA LYS A 87 10.25 -50.86 52.63
C LYS A 87 8.88 -51.05 53.30
N THR A 88 7.79 -50.94 52.54
CA THR A 88 6.41 -50.99 53.05
C THR A 88 5.72 -52.35 52.84
N GLY A 89 6.43 -53.36 52.35
CA GLY A 89 5.90 -54.72 52.18
C GLY A 89 6.03 -55.31 50.77
N GLY A 90 6.83 -54.71 49.89
CA GLY A 90 7.11 -55.28 48.57
C GLY A 90 6.03 -54.98 47.53
N ALA A 91 6.09 -55.65 46.39
CA ALA A 91 5.26 -55.41 45.21
C ALA A 91 3.76 -55.75 45.42
N GLU A 92 3.39 -56.43 46.50
CA GLU A 92 1.98 -56.70 46.85
C GLU A 92 1.23 -55.46 47.32
N ASN A 93 1.97 -54.43 47.75
CA ASN A 93 1.39 -53.27 48.39
C ASN A 93 0.62 -52.39 47.39
N PRO A 94 -0.58 -51.86 47.72
CA PRO A 94 -1.32 -50.91 46.87
C PRO A 94 -0.53 -49.65 46.47
N PHE A 95 0.60 -49.35 47.12
CA PHE A 95 1.47 -48.24 46.72
C PHE A 95 2.15 -48.40 45.36
N THR A 96 2.07 -49.58 44.72
CA THR A 96 2.41 -49.73 43.29
C THR A 96 1.60 -48.78 42.39
N LEU A 97 0.44 -48.31 42.84
CA LEU A 97 -0.36 -47.30 42.13
C LEU A 97 0.34 -45.93 42.01
N LEU A 98 1.32 -45.63 42.86
CA LEU A 98 2.06 -44.36 42.82
C LEU A 98 2.87 -44.18 41.53
N PHE A 99 3.23 -45.28 40.86
CA PHE A 99 3.87 -45.22 39.54
C PHE A 99 2.97 -44.58 38.48
N PHE A 100 1.64 -44.78 38.53
CA PHE A 100 0.72 -44.09 37.61
C PHE A 100 0.74 -42.57 37.81
N LEU A 101 0.83 -42.12 39.06
CA LEU A 101 0.88 -40.69 39.37
C LEU A 101 2.18 -40.05 38.85
N ALA A 102 3.30 -40.77 38.93
CA ALA A 102 4.57 -40.36 38.33
C ALA A 102 4.51 -40.29 36.79
N ILE A 103 3.81 -41.24 36.15
CA ILE A 103 3.60 -41.24 34.69
C ILE A 103 2.76 -40.04 34.26
N ILE A 104 1.65 -39.74 34.97
CA ILE A 104 0.79 -38.58 34.70
C ILE A 104 1.57 -37.27 34.90
N ALA A 105 2.36 -37.17 35.98
CA ALA A 105 3.21 -36.00 36.22
C ALA A 105 4.24 -35.80 35.10
N ALA A 106 4.85 -36.88 34.61
CA ALA A 106 5.79 -36.84 33.49
C ALA A 106 5.13 -36.50 32.15
N ALA A 107 3.89 -36.94 31.92
CA ALA A 107 3.09 -36.57 30.76
C ALA A 107 2.83 -35.06 30.72
N ASN A 108 2.54 -34.44 31.86
CA ASN A 108 2.37 -32.99 31.94
C ASN A 108 3.70 -32.23 31.74
N ALA A 109 4.83 -32.82 32.14
CA ALA A 109 6.16 -32.22 32.00
C ALA A 109 6.65 -32.20 30.55
N ARG A 110 6.55 -33.37 29.88
CA ARG A 110 7.26 -33.67 28.63
C ARG A 110 6.39 -34.45 27.64
N PHE A 111 5.06 -34.36 27.77
CA PHE A 111 4.06 -34.96 26.88
C PHE A 111 4.27 -36.47 26.74
N ALA A 112 3.96 -37.02 25.56
CA ALA A 112 4.11 -38.44 25.27
C ALA A 112 5.53 -38.98 25.55
N ARG A 113 6.59 -38.22 25.25
CA ARG A 113 7.98 -38.68 25.45
C ARG A 113 8.34 -38.87 26.92
N GLY A 114 7.89 -37.95 27.78
CA GLY A 114 8.08 -38.07 29.23
C GLY A 114 7.29 -39.22 29.81
N ALA A 115 6.02 -39.33 29.42
CA ALA A 115 5.11 -40.37 29.90
C ALA A 115 5.58 -41.79 29.53
N ILE A 116 6.02 -41.99 28.29
CA ILE A 116 6.53 -43.29 27.82
C ILE A 116 7.82 -43.63 28.55
N PHE A 117 8.75 -42.68 28.69
CA PHE A 117 10.01 -42.90 29.41
C PHE A 117 9.77 -43.33 30.87
N THR A 118 8.86 -42.65 31.57
CA THR A 118 8.51 -43.03 32.95
C THR A 118 7.78 -44.36 33.00
N ALA A 119 6.88 -44.67 32.08
CA ALA A 119 6.22 -45.97 32.01
C ALA A 119 7.22 -47.11 31.80
N THR A 120 8.20 -46.95 30.89
CA THR A 120 9.27 -47.94 30.69
C THR A 120 10.06 -48.15 31.98
N LEU A 121 10.47 -47.06 32.63
CA LEU A 121 11.28 -47.15 33.85
C LEU A 121 10.47 -47.72 35.02
N SER A 122 9.20 -47.34 35.17
CA SER A 122 8.28 -47.91 36.18
C SER A 122 8.04 -49.40 35.96
N SER A 123 7.87 -49.84 34.70
CA SER A 123 7.71 -51.26 34.36
C SER A 123 8.97 -52.06 34.69
N LEU A 124 10.17 -51.56 34.35
CA LEU A 124 11.44 -52.22 34.69
C LEU A 124 11.65 -52.30 36.21
N THR A 125 11.31 -51.22 36.91
CA THR A 125 11.47 -51.13 38.36
C THR A 125 10.50 -52.06 39.09
N LEU A 126 9.25 -52.16 38.62
CA LEU A 126 8.28 -53.11 39.15
C LEU A 126 8.71 -54.56 38.92
N ALA A 127 9.20 -54.89 37.73
CA ALA A 127 9.75 -56.22 37.43
C ALA A 127 10.94 -56.56 38.36
N PHE A 128 11.80 -55.58 38.65
CA PHE A 128 12.90 -55.76 39.60
C PHE A 128 12.42 -55.97 41.04
N LEU A 129 11.39 -55.24 41.49
CA LEU A 129 10.79 -55.45 42.82
C LEU A 129 10.17 -56.84 42.95
N ILE A 130 9.40 -57.29 41.94
CA ILE A 130 8.83 -58.64 41.90
C ILE A 130 9.94 -59.70 41.94
N TYR A 131 11.05 -59.48 41.24
CA TYR A 131 12.21 -60.37 41.28
C TYR A 131 12.87 -60.44 42.67
N LEU A 132 13.00 -59.30 43.36
CA LEU A 132 13.54 -59.27 44.72
C LEU A 132 12.63 -60.00 45.71
N ASP A 133 11.32 -59.81 45.62
CA ASP A 133 10.34 -60.49 46.46
C ASP A 133 10.37 -62.01 46.19
N TYR A 134 10.42 -62.43 44.92
CA TYR A 134 10.59 -63.83 44.53
C TYR A 134 11.87 -64.44 45.10
N ARG A 135 13.00 -63.73 44.99
CA ARG A 135 14.28 -64.19 45.55
C ARG A 135 14.20 -64.36 47.06
N SER A 136 13.60 -63.40 47.76
CA SER A 136 13.38 -63.44 49.22
C SER A 136 12.54 -64.65 49.65
N LEU A 137 11.43 -64.90 48.96
CA LEU A 137 10.56 -66.06 49.17
C LEU A 137 11.27 -67.40 48.89
N ARG A 138 12.08 -67.47 47.82
CA ARG A 138 12.87 -68.66 47.49
C ARG A 138 13.96 -68.95 48.51
N THR A 139 14.60 -67.92 49.07
CA THR A 139 15.53 -68.10 50.21
C THR A 139 14.82 -68.57 51.48
N GLY A 140 13.56 -68.16 51.70
CA GLY A 140 12.71 -68.69 52.77
C GLY A 140 12.28 -70.16 52.55
N LEU A 141 12.23 -70.62 51.29
CA LEU A 141 11.90 -72.01 50.95
C LEU A 141 12.97 -73.02 51.40
N LEU A 142 14.24 -72.59 51.54
CA LEU A 142 15.31 -73.39 52.15
C LEU A 142 15.08 -73.69 53.65
N LEU A 143 14.08 -73.05 54.27
CA LEU A 143 13.67 -73.21 55.67
C LEU A 143 12.30 -73.91 55.84
N GLY A 144 11.77 -74.59 54.81
CA GLY A 144 10.66 -75.55 54.94
C GLY A 144 9.24 -75.05 54.60
N ARG A 145 9.05 -74.37 53.45
CA ARG A 145 7.71 -74.06 52.90
C ARG A 145 7.38 -74.90 51.65
N ASP A 146 6.09 -75.19 51.45
CA ASP A 146 5.56 -76.00 50.34
C ASP A 146 5.88 -75.43 48.94
N GLN A 147 6.32 -76.31 48.05
CA GLN A 147 6.67 -76.00 46.65
C GLN A 147 5.45 -75.52 45.82
N GLU A 148 4.26 -76.01 46.12
CA GLU A 148 3.01 -75.62 45.44
C GLU A 148 2.59 -74.17 45.77
N PHE A 149 2.84 -73.71 47.01
CA PHE A 149 2.56 -72.33 47.41
C PHE A 149 3.42 -71.33 46.63
N VAL A 150 4.72 -71.62 46.47
CA VAL A 150 5.62 -70.69 45.76
C VAL A 150 5.38 -70.68 44.25
N THR A 151 5.01 -71.81 43.65
CA THR A 151 4.66 -71.84 42.22
C THR A 151 3.36 -71.09 41.93
N ALA A 152 2.28 -71.34 42.69
CA ALA A 152 1.02 -70.59 42.56
C ALA A 152 1.22 -69.08 42.77
N PHE A 153 1.96 -68.71 43.83
CA PHE A 153 2.32 -67.34 44.15
C PHE A 153 3.10 -66.67 43.00
N THR A 154 4.07 -67.33 42.39
CA THR A 154 4.83 -66.74 41.27
C THR A 154 3.99 -66.44 40.04
N THR A 155 3.06 -67.33 39.67
CA THR A 155 2.19 -67.12 38.50
C THR A 155 1.29 -65.91 38.66
N GLU A 156 0.71 -65.71 39.85
CA GLU A 156 -0.17 -64.57 40.12
C GLU A 156 0.60 -63.24 40.09
N PHE A 157 1.80 -63.19 40.69
CA PHE A 157 2.64 -61.99 40.71
C PHE A 157 3.18 -61.59 39.34
N VAL A 158 3.62 -62.57 38.55
CA VAL A 158 4.08 -62.33 37.19
C VAL A 158 2.91 -61.82 36.33
N PHE A 159 1.72 -62.41 36.46
CA PHE A 159 0.53 -61.96 35.75
C PHE A 159 0.12 -60.52 36.12
N ARG A 160 0.08 -60.18 37.42
CA ARG A 160 -0.17 -58.81 37.89
C ARG A 160 0.91 -57.84 37.38
N GLY A 161 2.19 -58.25 37.37
CA GLY A 161 3.30 -57.45 36.83
C GLY A 161 3.10 -57.11 35.35
N TYR A 162 2.69 -58.08 34.53
CA TYR A 162 2.35 -57.84 33.12
C TYR A 162 1.14 -56.91 32.97
N LEU A 163 0.10 -57.10 33.78
CA LEU A 163 -1.09 -56.23 33.75
C LEU A 163 -0.74 -54.78 34.10
N TYR A 164 0.07 -54.56 35.15
CA TYR A 164 0.56 -53.22 35.50
C TYR A 164 1.43 -52.60 34.40
N ALA A 165 2.30 -53.38 33.77
CA ALA A 165 3.11 -52.90 32.65
C ALA A 165 2.22 -52.40 31.49
N ILE A 166 1.21 -53.19 31.09
CA ILE A 166 0.25 -52.79 30.06
C ILE A 166 -0.49 -51.51 30.47
N CYS A 167 -0.97 -51.44 31.71
CA CYS A 167 -1.66 -50.27 32.24
C CYS A 167 -0.75 -49.02 32.26
N PHE A 168 0.54 -49.15 32.61
CA PHE A 168 1.48 -48.03 32.60
C PHE A 168 1.62 -47.43 31.20
N TYR A 169 1.75 -48.26 30.17
CA TYR A 169 1.83 -47.78 28.79
C TYR A 169 0.51 -47.18 28.28
N LEU A 170 -0.64 -47.75 28.66
CA LEU A 170 -1.95 -47.17 28.33
C LEU A 170 -2.15 -45.79 28.95
N VAL A 171 -1.82 -45.64 30.25
CA VAL A 171 -1.89 -44.35 30.96
C VAL A 171 -0.89 -43.37 30.35
N ALA A 172 0.32 -43.81 30.02
CA ALA A 172 1.31 -42.95 29.36
C ALA A 172 0.84 -42.42 28.00
N ALA A 173 0.24 -43.28 27.17
CA ALA A 173 -0.31 -42.89 25.88
C ALA A 173 -1.46 -41.88 26.02
N PHE A 174 -2.43 -42.18 26.90
CA PHE A 174 -3.60 -41.34 27.10
C PHE A 174 -3.24 -39.98 27.73
N SER A 175 -2.47 -39.98 28.82
CA SER A 175 -2.03 -38.75 29.49
C SER A 175 -1.10 -37.92 28.60
N GLY A 176 -0.23 -38.57 27.83
CA GLY A 176 0.64 -37.89 26.86
C GLY A 176 -0.15 -37.18 25.75
N TYR A 177 -1.13 -37.88 25.17
CA TYR A 177 -2.02 -37.32 24.15
C TYR A 177 -2.86 -36.15 24.68
N LEU A 178 -3.44 -36.31 25.87
CA LEU A 178 -4.29 -35.28 26.48
C LEU A 178 -3.48 -34.01 26.82
N ALA A 179 -2.29 -34.17 27.39
CA ALA A 179 -1.41 -33.04 27.71
C ALA A 179 -1.01 -32.25 26.46
N GLU A 180 -0.75 -32.93 25.33
CA GLU A 180 -0.40 -32.29 24.06
C GLU A 180 -1.60 -31.54 23.45
N ARG A 181 -2.79 -32.17 23.43
CA ARG A 181 -4.04 -31.55 22.97
C ARG A 181 -4.42 -30.31 23.78
N LEU A 182 -4.30 -30.36 25.11
CA LEU A 182 -4.61 -29.22 25.98
C LEU A 182 -3.67 -28.05 25.74
N ARG A 183 -2.37 -28.31 25.53
CA ARG A 183 -1.40 -27.26 25.22
C ARG A 183 -1.69 -26.57 23.89
N LEU A 184 -2.03 -27.33 22.85
CA LEU A 184 -2.35 -26.78 21.54
C LEU A 184 -3.60 -25.89 21.60
N LYS A 185 -4.66 -26.34 22.27
CA LYS A 185 -5.87 -25.52 22.49
C LYS A 185 -5.59 -24.28 23.33
N GLY A 186 -4.75 -24.39 24.36
CA GLY A 186 -4.34 -23.25 25.19
C GLY A 186 -3.66 -22.16 24.38
N ARG A 187 -2.70 -22.52 23.52
CA ARG A 187 -2.04 -21.57 22.62
C ARG A 187 -3.01 -20.89 21.65
N GLN A 188 -3.89 -21.67 21.02
CA GLN A 188 -4.88 -21.12 20.10
C GLN A 188 -5.77 -20.09 20.79
N LEU A 189 -6.16 -20.35 22.04
CA LEU A 189 -6.96 -19.42 22.84
C LEU A 189 -6.19 -18.13 23.16
N GLU A 190 -4.94 -18.24 23.59
CA GLU A 190 -4.07 -17.08 23.86
C GLU A 190 -3.88 -16.22 22.60
N ASP A 191 -3.57 -16.84 21.47
CA ASP A 191 -3.37 -16.15 20.19
C ASP A 191 -4.66 -15.44 19.73
N THR A 192 -5.83 -16.07 19.87
CA THR A 192 -7.11 -15.43 19.53
C THR A 192 -7.46 -14.28 20.46
N THR A 193 -7.23 -14.41 21.77
CA THR A 193 -7.43 -13.29 22.71
C THR A 193 -6.54 -12.11 22.40
N ARG A 194 -5.26 -12.37 22.06
CA ARG A 194 -4.32 -11.30 21.71
C ARG A 194 -4.70 -10.60 20.41
N ALA A 195 -5.08 -11.35 19.37
CA ALA A 195 -5.55 -10.80 18.12
C ALA A 195 -6.81 -9.93 18.31
N LEU A 196 -7.72 -10.35 19.20
CA LEU A 196 -8.92 -9.58 19.54
C LEU A 196 -8.57 -8.25 20.24
N GLU A 197 -7.60 -8.26 21.16
CA GLU A 197 -7.13 -7.04 21.82
C GLU A 197 -6.43 -6.08 20.85
N GLU A 198 -5.55 -6.59 19.99
CA GLU A 198 -4.89 -5.79 18.94
C GLU A 198 -5.92 -5.19 17.97
N PHE A 199 -6.94 -5.96 17.56
CA PHE A 199 -8.03 -5.48 16.72
C PHE A 199 -8.87 -4.38 17.39
N LYS A 200 -9.20 -4.55 18.68
CA LYS A 200 -9.95 -3.54 19.47
C LYS A 200 -9.17 -2.23 19.59
N LEU A 201 -7.88 -2.30 19.87
CA LEU A 201 -7.01 -1.12 19.95
C LEU A 201 -6.89 -0.42 18.60
N SER A 202 -6.65 -1.17 17.53
CA SER A 202 -6.55 -0.63 16.17
C SER A 202 -7.84 0.06 15.72
N THR A 203 -8.99 -0.57 15.96
CA THR A 203 -10.29 0.01 15.58
C THR A 203 -10.59 1.28 16.39
N GLY A 204 -10.28 1.29 17.69
CA GLY A 204 -10.47 2.47 18.55
C GLY A 204 -9.64 3.67 18.10
N ASP A 205 -8.36 3.44 17.78
CA ASP A 205 -7.44 4.49 17.30
C ASP A 205 -7.86 5.04 15.93
N ILE A 206 -8.32 4.18 15.03
CA ILE A 206 -8.82 4.61 13.71
C ILE A 206 -10.02 5.53 13.89
N LEU A 207 -11.02 5.12 14.68
CA LEU A 207 -12.25 5.90 14.90
C LEU A 207 -11.98 7.26 15.54
N GLU A 208 -11.03 7.34 16.49
CA GLU A 208 -10.66 8.59 17.16
C GLU A 208 -9.86 9.55 16.25
N LYS A 209 -9.11 9.02 15.26
CA LYS A 209 -8.27 9.83 14.35
C LYS A 209 -8.90 10.13 12.99
N MET A 210 -10.10 9.64 12.70
CA MET A 210 -10.79 9.99 11.45
C MET A 210 -11.01 11.51 11.39
N GLY A 211 -10.70 12.16 10.27
CA GLY A 211 -10.91 13.60 10.09
C GLY A 211 -12.38 14.03 10.08
N SER A 212 -13.30 13.09 9.86
CA SER A 212 -14.75 13.30 10.00
C SER A 212 -15.22 13.04 11.42
N GLY A 213 -16.17 13.85 11.89
CA GLY A 213 -16.82 13.64 13.17
C GLY A 213 -17.75 12.44 13.12
N LEU A 214 -17.65 11.53 14.08
CA LEU A 214 -18.52 10.37 14.22
C LEU A 214 -19.26 10.46 15.55
N LEU A 215 -20.58 10.29 15.53
CA LEU A 215 -21.44 10.32 16.70
C LEU A 215 -22.45 9.17 16.63
N THR A 216 -22.67 8.47 17.73
CA THR A 216 -23.65 7.37 17.78
C THR A 216 -24.68 7.61 18.87
N ILE A 217 -25.93 7.25 18.58
CA ILE A 217 -27.09 7.49 19.43
C ILE A 217 -27.82 6.18 19.63
N ASN A 218 -28.30 5.91 20.83
CA ASN A 218 -29.11 4.72 21.11
C ASN A 218 -30.59 4.88 20.70
N GLU A 219 -31.36 3.80 20.81
CA GLU A 219 -32.82 3.79 20.58
C GLU A 219 -33.62 4.84 21.39
N LYS A 220 -33.04 5.40 22.46
CA LYS A 220 -33.67 6.43 23.32
C LYS A 220 -33.23 7.86 22.97
N GLY A 221 -32.46 8.06 21.91
CA GLY A 221 -31.99 9.38 21.50
C GLY A 221 -30.81 9.93 22.32
N GLN A 222 -30.12 9.09 23.11
CA GLN A 222 -28.96 9.49 23.92
C GLN A 222 -27.64 9.21 23.19
N ILE A 223 -26.70 10.15 23.28
CA ILE A 223 -25.37 9.99 22.67
C ILE A 223 -24.56 8.96 23.47
N VAL A 224 -24.12 7.91 22.79
CA VAL A 224 -23.31 6.83 23.36
C VAL A 224 -21.83 7.04 23.07
N TYR A 225 -21.50 7.59 21.91
CA TYR A 225 -20.12 7.79 21.48
C TYR A 225 -20.02 9.03 20.59
N CYS A 226 -18.88 9.72 20.70
CA CYS A 226 -18.46 10.75 19.77
C CYS A 226 -16.93 10.76 19.73
N ASN A 227 -16.35 10.79 18.53
CA ASN A 227 -14.91 10.85 18.35
C ASN A 227 -14.36 12.28 18.51
N LEU A 228 -13.03 12.42 18.59
CA LEU A 228 -12.38 13.72 18.77
C LEU A 228 -12.74 14.75 17.70
N SER A 229 -12.74 14.35 16.42
CA SER A 229 -13.12 15.24 15.31
C SER A 229 -14.56 15.72 15.42
N GLY A 230 -15.48 14.86 15.88
CA GLY A 230 -16.88 15.23 16.12
C GLY A 230 -17.01 16.25 17.23
N LEU A 231 -16.28 16.07 18.33
CA LEU A 231 -16.21 17.06 19.41
C LEU A 231 -15.65 18.41 18.93
N GLN A 232 -14.60 18.38 18.09
CA GLN A 232 -13.98 19.58 17.55
C GLN A 232 -14.87 20.32 16.57
N ILE A 233 -15.57 19.62 15.67
CA ILE A 233 -16.52 20.21 14.71
C ILE A 233 -17.70 20.83 15.47
N LEU A 234 -18.28 20.06 16.40
CA LEU A 234 -19.43 20.50 17.20
C LEU A 234 -19.06 21.55 18.25
N GLY A 235 -17.78 21.70 18.61
CA GLY A 235 -17.31 22.65 19.62
C GLY A 235 -17.68 22.27 21.06
N LEU A 236 -17.86 20.98 21.34
CA LEU A 236 -18.36 20.47 22.61
C LEU A 236 -17.32 19.63 23.34
N GLY A 237 -17.40 19.59 24.67
CA GLY A 237 -16.57 18.73 25.52
C GLY A 237 -17.12 17.30 25.65
N LYS A 238 -16.24 16.29 25.70
CA LYS A 238 -16.63 14.87 25.83
C LYS A 238 -17.52 14.60 27.05
N LYS A 239 -17.30 15.32 28.16
CA LYS A 239 -18.08 15.20 29.41
C LYS A 239 -19.48 15.80 29.32
N ASP A 240 -19.71 16.69 28.36
CA ASP A 240 -20.94 17.47 28.24
C ASP A 240 -21.96 16.83 27.29
N ILE A 241 -21.55 15.79 26.53
CA ILE A 241 -22.39 15.18 25.49
C ILE A 241 -22.77 13.72 25.77
N ILE A 242 -21.88 12.90 26.34
CA ILE A 242 -22.12 11.47 26.49
C ILE A 242 -23.25 11.24 27.53
N GLY A 243 -24.26 10.49 27.15
CA GLY A 243 -25.44 10.17 27.97
C GLY A 243 -26.56 11.23 27.93
N ARG A 244 -26.33 12.41 27.33
CA ARG A 244 -27.39 13.42 27.12
C ARG A 244 -28.23 13.08 25.88
N ASN A 245 -29.49 13.52 25.90
CA ASN A 245 -30.35 13.40 24.72
C ASN A 245 -29.95 14.46 23.70
N VAL A 246 -29.90 14.10 22.41
CA VAL A 246 -29.49 15.02 21.34
C VAL A 246 -30.39 16.26 21.28
N SER A 247 -31.68 16.14 21.57
CA SER A 247 -32.62 17.27 21.61
C SER A 247 -32.31 18.32 22.69
N GLN A 248 -31.49 17.98 23.69
CA GLN A 248 -31.14 18.85 24.81
C GLN A 248 -29.80 19.57 24.62
N ILE A 249 -29.09 19.31 23.51
CA ILE A 249 -27.81 19.93 23.20
C ILE A 249 -28.09 21.23 22.46
N ALA A 250 -28.09 22.35 23.19
CA ALA A 250 -28.33 23.68 22.67
C ALA A 250 -27.06 24.24 22.01
N VAL A 251 -26.88 23.93 20.73
CA VAL A 251 -25.92 24.62 19.85
C VAL A 251 -26.72 25.11 18.65
N GLU A 252 -26.62 26.40 18.32
CA GLU A 252 -27.30 26.96 17.14
C GLU A 252 -26.92 26.19 15.88
N GLY A 253 -27.93 25.77 15.11
CA GLY A 253 -27.76 24.95 13.90
C GLY A 253 -27.78 23.43 14.12
N LEU A 254 -27.79 22.96 15.38
CA LEU A 254 -28.04 21.55 15.72
C LEU A 254 -29.53 21.21 15.95
N GLU A 255 -30.42 22.20 15.92
CA GLU A 255 -31.89 21.99 16.01
C GLU A 255 -32.48 21.04 14.93
N PRO A 256 -32.01 21.05 13.67
CA PRO A 256 -32.44 20.07 12.65
C PRO A 256 -32.00 18.64 12.95
N LEU A 257 -31.01 18.43 13.81
CA LEU A 257 -30.50 17.08 14.12
C LEU A 257 -31.47 16.30 15.00
N GLY A 258 -32.25 16.98 15.86
CA GLY A 258 -33.27 16.33 16.68
C GLY A 258 -34.38 15.65 15.86
N SER A 259 -34.75 16.21 14.69
CA SER A 259 -35.76 15.64 13.81
C SER A 259 -35.23 14.52 12.90
N VAL A 260 -33.93 14.55 12.61
CA VAL A 260 -33.22 13.63 11.69
C VAL A 260 -32.68 12.40 12.42
N LEU A 261 -32.28 12.57 13.67
CA LEU A 261 -31.78 11.52 14.54
C LEU A 261 -32.89 10.86 15.35
N ASN A 262 -34.16 11.24 15.10
CA ASN A 262 -35.30 10.58 15.71
C ASN A 262 -35.49 9.18 15.07
N PRO A 263 -35.36 8.09 15.85
CA PRO A 263 -35.55 6.73 15.35
C PRO A 263 -36.92 6.48 14.70
N GLU A 264 -37.96 7.24 15.05
CA GLU A 264 -39.32 7.10 14.48
C GLU A 264 -39.45 7.62 13.03
N ASN A 265 -38.56 8.52 12.59
CA ASN A 265 -38.55 9.06 11.22
C ASN A 265 -37.73 8.19 10.23
N SER A 266 -37.09 7.13 10.74
CA SER A 266 -36.18 6.27 9.98
C SER A 266 -36.88 4.98 9.52
N LEU A 267 -37.74 5.09 8.51
CA LEU A 267 -38.37 3.93 7.86
C LEU A 267 -37.32 3.01 7.20
N PRO A 268 -37.52 1.67 7.22
CA PRO A 268 -36.62 0.73 6.58
C PRO A 268 -36.65 0.93 5.06
N GLY A 269 -35.61 1.55 4.52
CA GLY A 269 -35.48 1.87 3.09
C GLY A 269 -34.94 3.27 2.79
N ASN A 270 -34.96 4.20 3.75
CA ASN A 270 -34.42 5.54 3.54
C ASN A 270 -32.89 5.53 3.72
N ARG A 271 -32.17 5.36 2.61
CA ARG A 271 -30.70 5.44 2.58
C ARG A 271 -30.27 6.88 2.86
N SER A 272 -29.49 7.06 3.92
CA SER A 272 -28.65 8.22 4.21
C SER A 272 -29.26 9.59 3.87
N GLN A 273 -29.84 10.26 4.86
CA GLN A 273 -30.14 11.68 4.71
C GLN A 273 -28.83 12.47 4.84
N ARG A 274 -28.42 13.09 3.75
CA ARG A 274 -27.34 14.07 3.73
C ARG A 274 -27.92 15.47 3.78
N MET A 275 -27.53 16.26 4.77
CA MET A 275 -27.91 17.66 4.89
C MET A 275 -26.72 18.53 5.19
N GLU A 276 -26.82 19.78 4.75
CA GLU A 276 -25.88 20.84 5.11
C GLU A 276 -26.50 21.68 6.21
N ILE A 277 -25.80 21.79 7.33
CA ILE A 277 -26.16 22.67 8.44
C ILE A 277 -25.06 23.71 8.63
N LYS A 278 -25.42 24.91 9.09
CA LYS A 278 -24.43 25.90 9.54
C LYS A 278 -24.38 25.85 11.05
N ILE A 279 -23.21 25.56 11.61
CA ILE A 279 -23.00 25.55 13.05
C ILE A 279 -22.38 26.89 13.45
N SER A 280 -23.12 27.72 14.18
CA SER A 280 -22.60 29.00 14.71
C SER A 280 -22.09 28.83 16.14
N ARG A 281 -20.98 29.51 16.43
CA ARG A 281 -20.40 29.63 17.78
C ARG A 281 -20.58 31.06 18.27
N GLY A 282 -21.75 31.38 18.82
CA GLY A 282 -22.01 32.75 19.30
C GLY A 282 -21.97 33.79 18.16
N ARG A 283 -21.11 34.81 18.28
CA ARG A 283 -21.02 35.94 17.31
C ARG A 283 -20.13 35.66 16.07
N GLU A 284 -19.55 34.47 15.92
CA GLU A 284 -18.71 34.12 14.77
C GLU A 284 -19.51 33.57 13.58
N GLU A 285 -18.99 33.78 12.38
CA GLU A 285 -19.56 33.28 11.11
C GLU A 285 -19.63 31.75 11.14
N GLY A 286 -20.82 31.18 10.89
CA GLY A 286 -21.07 29.75 11.08
C GLY A 286 -20.33 28.84 10.09
N ILE A 287 -19.80 27.72 10.58
CA ILE A 287 -19.07 26.72 9.79
C ILE A 287 -20.09 25.85 9.02
N PRO A 288 -19.98 25.70 7.69
CA PRO A 288 -20.82 24.78 6.93
C PRO A 288 -20.39 23.34 7.21
N VAL A 289 -21.31 22.53 7.71
CA VAL A 289 -21.07 21.13 8.07
C VAL A 289 -22.06 20.23 7.33
N GLY A 290 -21.53 19.24 6.63
CA GLY A 290 -22.32 18.16 6.04
C GLY A 290 -22.59 17.08 7.08
N VAL A 291 -23.85 16.68 7.24
CA VAL A 291 -24.25 15.60 8.13
C VAL A 291 -24.85 14.46 7.32
N SER A 292 -24.37 13.24 7.56
CA SER A 292 -24.92 12.01 6.99
C SER A 292 -25.30 11.05 8.11
N THR A 293 -26.54 10.56 8.11
CA THR A 293 -27.02 9.62 9.13
C THR A 293 -27.24 8.22 8.56
N THR A 294 -27.07 7.19 9.39
CA THR A 294 -27.32 5.79 9.04
C THR A 294 -27.83 5.04 10.26
N SER A 295 -28.96 4.37 10.11
CA SER A 295 -29.58 3.55 11.16
C SER A 295 -28.84 2.23 11.35
N VAL A 296 -28.68 1.80 12.60
CA VAL A 296 -28.04 0.54 12.97
C VAL A 296 -29.09 -0.41 13.52
N TYR A 297 -29.19 -1.59 12.91
CA TYR A 297 -30.13 -2.63 13.30
C TYR A 297 -29.37 -3.83 13.88
N GLY A 298 -29.89 -4.38 14.98
CA GLY A 298 -29.37 -5.59 15.61
C GLY A 298 -29.68 -6.85 14.80
N SER A 299 -29.18 -8.00 15.28
CA SER A 299 -29.31 -9.31 14.62
C SER A 299 -30.75 -9.81 14.44
N GLN A 300 -31.72 -9.21 15.16
CA GLN A 300 -33.15 -9.50 15.04
C GLN A 300 -33.92 -8.43 14.21
N GLY A 301 -33.22 -7.51 13.54
CA GLY A 301 -33.83 -6.44 12.74
C GLY A 301 -34.42 -5.28 13.57
N LYS A 302 -34.24 -5.29 14.90
CA LYS A 302 -34.63 -4.19 15.78
C LYS A 302 -33.63 -3.04 15.65
N LEU A 303 -34.11 -1.80 15.56
CA LEU A 303 -33.28 -0.61 15.55
C LEU A 303 -32.56 -0.47 16.91
N GLU A 304 -31.23 -0.49 16.89
CA GLU A 304 -30.40 -0.33 18.08
C GLU A 304 -29.92 1.12 18.26
N GLY A 305 -29.82 1.87 17.16
CA GLY A 305 -29.36 3.25 17.21
C GLY A 305 -29.18 3.90 15.84
N VAL A 306 -28.62 5.11 15.86
CA VAL A 306 -28.28 5.89 14.66
C VAL A 306 -26.84 6.37 14.74
N ILE A 307 -26.11 6.20 13.64
CA ILE A 307 -24.76 6.75 13.45
C ILE A 307 -24.88 8.01 12.61
N ALA A 308 -24.25 9.10 13.06
CA ALA A 308 -24.14 10.36 12.33
C ALA A 308 -22.68 10.68 12.05
N ILE A 309 -22.40 11.09 10.81
CA ILE A 309 -21.08 11.53 10.36
C ILE A 309 -21.15 13.01 10.01
N PHE A 310 -20.24 13.80 10.56
CA PHE A 310 -20.09 15.24 10.36
C PHE A 310 -18.83 15.53 9.56
N GLN A 311 -18.93 16.38 8.55
CA GLN A 311 -17.80 16.79 7.71
C GLN A 311 -17.78 18.31 7.58
N ASP A 312 -16.64 18.93 7.87
CA ASP A 312 -16.40 20.36 7.63
C ASP A 312 -16.32 20.60 6.11
N LEU A 313 -17.20 21.47 5.61
CA LEU A 313 -17.31 21.81 4.19
C LEU A 313 -16.69 23.18 3.87
N SER A 314 -16.00 23.83 4.80
CA SER A 314 -15.45 25.19 4.62
C SER A 314 -14.52 25.29 3.41
N ALA A 315 -13.61 24.32 3.27
CA ALA A 315 -12.70 24.26 2.12
C ALA A 315 -13.47 24.00 0.82
N VAL A 316 -14.48 23.14 0.84
CA VAL A 316 -15.31 22.82 -0.34
C VAL A 316 -16.11 24.04 -0.77
N LYS A 317 -16.76 24.74 0.16
CA LYS A 317 -17.54 25.95 -0.11
C LYS A 317 -16.67 27.12 -0.60
N SER A 318 -15.48 27.29 -0.06
CA SER A 318 -14.56 28.33 -0.54
C SER A 318 -14.07 28.05 -1.96
N LEU A 319 -13.85 26.77 -2.32
CA LEU A 319 -13.52 26.37 -3.69
C LEU A 319 -14.71 26.53 -4.65
N GLU A 320 -15.93 26.15 -4.24
CA GLU A 320 -17.16 26.37 -5.02
C GLU A 320 -17.35 27.86 -5.33
N ASN A 321 -17.20 28.74 -4.33
CA ASN A 321 -17.32 30.19 -4.53
C ASN A 321 -16.26 30.72 -5.50
N ARG A 322 -15.00 30.28 -5.37
CA ARG A 322 -13.93 30.65 -6.32
C ARG A 322 -14.18 30.14 -7.73
N MET A 323 -14.76 28.95 -7.89
CA MET A 323 -15.17 28.44 -9.19
C MET A 323 -16.28 29.29 -9.82
N ILE A 324 -17.29 29.69 -9.05
CA ILE A 324 -18.37 30.56 -9.53
C ILE A 324 -17.81 31.91 -9.98
N GLU A 325 -16.88 32.49 -9.21
CA GLU A 325 -16.20 33.74 -9.60
C GLU A 325 -15.40 33.57 -10.90
N MET A 326 -14.70 32.45 -11.08
CA MET A 326 -13.98 32.15 -12.32
C MET A 326 -14.92 31.95 -13.52
N GLU A 327 -16.04 31.26 -13.34
CA GLU A 327 -17.03 31.05 -14.42
C GLU A 327 -17.70 32.38 -14.83
N GLN A 328 -17.98 33.27 -13.87
CA GLN A 328 -18.45 34.63 -14.16
C GLN A 328 -17.41 35.46 -14.92
N LEU A 329 -16.14 35.36 -14.53
CA LEU A 329 -15.02 36.00 -15.24
C LEU A 329 -14.89 35.48 -16.67
N GLU A 330 -15.02 34.17 -16.88
CA GLU A 330 -14.93 33.53 -18.19
C GLU A 330 -16.11 33.91 -19.09
N THR A 331 -17.33 33.96 -18.53
CA THR A 331 -18.52 34.44 -19.25
C THR A 331 -18.40 35.92 -19.65
N SER A 332 -17.87 36.75 -18.75
CA SER A 332 -17.59 38.17 -19.04
C SER A 332 -16.54 38.33 -20.14
N LYS A 333 -15.51 37.47 -20.15
CA LYS A 333 -14.51 37.41 -21.22
C LYS A 333 -15.11 37.00 -22.57
N GLU A 334 -15.99 36.00 -22.60
CA GLU A 334 -16.71 35.55 -23.79
C GLU A 334 -17.61 36.64 -24.40
N LEU A 335 -18.39 37.34 -23.57
CA LEU A 335 -19.23 38.47 -23.99
C LEU A 335 -18.40 39.60 -24.58
N THR A 336 -17.30 39.93 -23.90
CA THR A 336 -16.36 40.96 -24.35
C THR A 336 -15.71 40.57 -25.68
N LYS A 337 -15.28 39.31 -25.85
CA LYS A 337 -14.74 38.77 -27.10
C LYS A 337 -15.76 38.83 -28.26
N SER A 338 -17.04 38.59 -27.96
CA SER A 338 -18.12 38.66 -28.96
C SER A 338 -18.43 40.09 -29.40
N LEU A 339 -18.48 41.05 -28.46
CA LEU A 339 -18.60 42.49 -28.76
C LEU A 339 -17.44 42.98 -29.64
N LEU A 340 -16.24 42.52 -29.32
CA LEU A 340 -15.02 42.84 -30.05
C LEU A 340 -15.02 42.31 -31.50
N LYS A 341 -15.46 41.06 -31.71
CA LYS A 341 -15.63 40.49 -33.07
C LYS A 341 -16.64 41.27 -33.90
N LEU A 342 -17.69 41.82 -33.28
CA LEU A 342 -18.71 42.59 -33.97
C LEU A 342 -18.20 43.98 -34.37
N LEU A 343 -17.47 44.67 -33.48
CA LEU A 343 -17.03 46.05 -33.70
C LEU A 343 -15.84 46.17 -34.66
N HIS A 344 -14.93 45.20 -34.66
CA HIS A 344 -13.68 45.28 -35.42
C HIS A 344 -13.88 45.41 -36.95
N PRO A 345 -14.75 44.63 -37.62
CA PRO A 345 -14.99 44.77 -39.06
C PRO A 345 -15.50 46.16 -39.45
N TYR A 346 -16.45 46.71 -38.70
CA TYR A 346 -16.99 48.05 -38.96
C TYR A 346 -15.95 49.15 -38.81
N LEU A 347 -15.08 49.06 -37.80
CA LEU A 347 -13.99 50.03 -37.62
C LEU A 347 -12.94 49.93 -38.75
N SER A 348 -12.66 48.72 -39.25
CA SER A 348 -11.80 48.51 -40.41
C SER A 348 -12.41 49.06 -41.70
N GLU A 349 -13.71 48.83 -41.93
CA GLU A 349 -14.44 49.31 -43.10
C GLU A 349 -14.54 50.84 -43.14
N ILE A 350 -14.80 51.47 -41.97
CA ILE A 350 -14.78 52.94 -41.83
C ILE A 350 -13.40 53.50 -42.19
N ASN A 351 -12.31 52.88 -41.72
CA ASN A 351 -10.95 53.34 -42.02
C ASN A 351 -10.55 53.12 -43.49
N ALA A 352 -11.01 52.03 -44.12
CA ALA A 352 -10.79 51.77 -45.54
C ALA A 352 -11.51 52.83 -46.40
N THR A 353 -12.79 53.10 -46.11
CA THR A 353 -13.60 54.11 -46.81
C THR A 353 -13.01 55.52 -46.64
N ILE A 354 -12.53 55.87 -45.44
CA ILE A 354 -11.85 57.14 -45.18
C ILE A 354 -10.54 57.24 -45.99
N SER A 355 -9.79 56.15 -46.11
CA SER A 355 -8.53 56.13 -46.86
C SER A 355 -8.73 56.23 -48.37
N GLU A 356 -9.84 55.67 -48.88
CA GLU A 356 -10.26 55.77 -50.28
C GLU A 356 -10.72 57.19 -50.64
N LEU A 357 -11.55 57.81 -49.79
CA LEU A 357 -11.98 59.21 -49.93
C LEU A 357 -10.83 60.22 -49.90
N MET A 358 -9.73 59.91 -49.20
CA MET A 358 -8.53 60.77 -49.15
C MET A 358 -7.62 60.60 -50.38
N ARG A 359 -7.88 59.61 -51.24
CA ARG A 359 -7.06 59.27 -52.41
C ARG A 359 -7.63 59.84 -53.71
N GLU A 360 -8.92 60.15 -53.75
CA GLU A 360 -9.53 60.90 -54.86
C GLU A 360 -9.22 62.40 -54.72
N ASN A 361 -8.57 62.97 -55.73
CA ASN A 361 -7.90 64.28 -55.67
C ASN A 361 -8.83 65.51 -55.81
N GLU A 362 -10.13 65.39 -55.50
CA GLU A 362 -11.11 66.50 -55.58
C GLU A 362 -12.03 66.57 -54.35
N VAL A 363 -11.45 66.66 -53.15
CA VAL A 363 -12.25 66.83 -51.91
C VAL A 363 -12.02 68.19 -51.26
N ASP A 364 -13.12 68.89 -50.99
CA ASP A 364 -13.18 70.23 -50.37
C ASP A 364 -12.43 70.28 -49.01
N PRO A 365 -11.59 71.31 -48.75
CA PRO A 365 -10.80 71.43 -47.52
C PRO A 365 -11.60 71.28 -46.21
N VAL A 366 -12.88 71.68 -46.21
CA VAL A 366 -13.76 71.56 -45.03
C VAL A 366 -14.11 70.10 -44.75
N ILE A 367 -14.26 69.27 -45.78
CA ILE A 367 -14.57 67.83 -45.67
C ILE A 367 -13.35 67.06 -45.16
N ILE A 368 -12.14 67.42 -45.61
CA ILE A 368 -10.87 66.84 -45.13
C ILE A 368 -10.72 67.03 -43.61
N SER A 369 -11.10 68.20 -43.08
CA SER A 369 -11.03 68.48 -41.64
C SER A 369 -12.00 67.63 -40.80
N LYS A 370 -13.20 67.35 -41.33
CA LYS A 370 -14.21 66.51 -40.67
C LYS A 370 -13.82 65.04 -40.72
N ILE A 371 -13.31 64.57 -41.87
CA ILE A 371 -12.80 63.21 -42.05
C ILE A 371 -11.63 62.94 -41.09
N SER A 372 -10.73 63.91 -40.93
CA SER A 372 -9.60 63.80 -39.99
C SER A 372 -10.05 63.67 -38.54
N ARG A 373 -11.09 64.42 -38.11
CA ARG A 373 -11.70 64.28 -36.76
C ARG A 373 -12.40 62.93 -36.54
N VAL A 374 -13.04 62.39 -37.58
CA VAL A 374 -13.65 61.05 -37.51
C VAL A 374 -12.56 59.99 -37.40
N LYS A 375 -11.49 60.09 -38.20
CA LYS A 375 -10.35 59.18 -38.16
C LYS A 375 -9.69 59.15 -36.77
N GLU A 376 -9.44 60.32 -36.17
CA GLU A 376 -8.87 60.43 -34.83
C GLU A 376 -9.75 59.79 -33.75
N LYS A 377 -11.08 59.99 -33.82
CA LYS A 377 -12.02 59.35 -32.89
C LYS A 377 -12.12 57.84 -33.10
N THR A 378 -12.11 57.37 -34.33
CA THR A 378 -12.12 55.93 -34.67
C THR A 378 -10.84 55.25 -34.16
N GLU A 379 -9.70 55.92 -34.27
CA GLU A 379 -8.40 55.45 -33.80
C GLU A 379 -8.30 55.45 -32.27
N TYR A 380 -8.89 56.46 -31.60
CA TYR A 380 -9.06 56.47 -30.15
C TYR A 380 -9.92 55.29 -29.66
N ILE A 381 -11.08 55.05 -30.29
CA ILE A 381 -11.97 53.93 -29.95
C ILE A 381 -11.23 52.60 -30.14
N ARG A 382 -10.50 52.42 -31.25
CA ARG A 382 -9.67 51.23 -31.48
C ARG A 382 -8.65 51.05 -30.37
N LYS A 383 -7.93 52.10 -29.98
CA LYS A 383 -6.93 52.04 -28.91
C LYS A 383 -7.54 51.68 -27.55
N THR A 384 -8.67 52.28 -27.18
CA THR A 384 -9.39 51.96 -25.94
C THR A 384 -9.88 50.51 -25.93
N ILE A 385 -10.33 50.01 -27.08
CA ILE A 385 -10.76 48.63 -27.25
C ILE A 385 -9.55 47.66 -27.10
N ASP A 386 -8.40 47.99 -27.68
CA ASP A 386 -7.16 47.20 -27.55
C ASP A 386 -6.61 47.23 -26.11
N ASP A 387 -6.67 48.37 -25.43
CA ASP A 387 -6.26 48.52 -24.02
C ASP A 387 -7.18 47.72 -23.08
N PHE A 388 -8.49 47.72 -23.34
CA PHE A 388 -9.45 46.94 -22.57
C PHE A 388 -9.28 45.43 -22.80
N ALA A 389 -9.03 45.01 -24.05
CA ALA A 389 -8.75 43.62 -24.37
C ALA A 389 -7.44 43.11 -23.73
N ARG A 390 -6.40 43.97 -23.67
CA ARG A 390 -5.17 43.69 -22.93
C ARG A 390 -5.43 43.54 -21.44
N PHE A 391 -6.20 44.45 -20.83
CA PHE A 391 -6.56 44.41 -19.41
C PHE A 391 -7.36 43.15 -19.06
N ALA A 392 -8.26 42.70 -19.94
CA ALA A 392 -9.08 41.51 -19.72
C ALA A 392 -8.40 40.17 -20.11
N HIS A 393 -7.17 40.21 -20.63
CA HIS A 393 -6.47 39.05 -21.24
C HIS A 393 -7.31 38.34 -22.31
N ILE A 394 -8.03 39.11 -23.13
CA ILE A 394 -8.88 38.59 -24.21
C ILE A 394 -8.18 38.84 -25.53
N GLU A 395 -7.83 37.78 -26.25
CA GLU A 395 -7.37 37.89 -27.63
C GLU A 395 -8.54 38.25 -28.54
N ILE A 396 -8.50 39.46 -29.13
CA ILE A 396 -9.47 39.96 -30.11
C ILE A 396 -9.29 39.21 -31.44
N PRO A 397 -10.28 38.43 -31.91
CA PRO A 397 -10.17 37.75 -33.20
C PRO A 397 -10.61 38.71 -34.32
N GLY A 398 -9.66 39.42 -34.93
CA GLY A 398 -9.95 40.31 -36.05
C GLY A 398 -8.75 41.07 -36.63
N ALA A 399 -7.79 41.49 -35.80
CA ALA A 399 -6.59 42.22 -36.28
C ALA A 399 -5.41 41.30 -36.67
N HIS A 400 -5.45 40.02 -36.30
CA HIS A 400 -4.32 39.10 -36.45
C HIS A 400 -4.55 37.90 -37.37
N LYS A 401 -5.64 37.87 -38.16
CA LYS A 401 -5.91 36.75 -39.08
C LYS A 401 -5.01 36.67 -40.31
N ALA A 402 -4.13 37.65 -40.55
CA ALA A 402 -3.09 37.57 -41.59
C ALA A 402 -1.67 37.36 -41.02
N GLU A 403 -1.46 37.50 -39.71
CA GLU A 403 -0.13 37.37 -39.08
C GLU A 403 -0.03 36.23 -38.05
N GLN A 404 -1.15 35.60 -37.66
CA GLN A 404 -1.16 34.45 -36.74
C GLN A 404 -1.45 33.10 -37.41
N ALA A 405 -1.34 33.01 -38.74
CA ALA A 405 -1.05 31.71 -39.39
C ALA A 405 0.43 31.27 -39.21
N GLY A 406 1.23 32.05 -38.47
CA GLY A 406 2.66 31.81 -38.27
C GLY A 406 3.17 31.95 -36.84
N ARG A 407 2.31 31.94 -35.82
CA ARG A 407 2.74 31.92 -34.40
C ARG A 407 1.86 31.02 -33.52
N GLU A 408 1.53 29.85 -34.04
CA GLU A 408 1.47 28.65 -33.20
C GLU A 408 2.92 28.26 -32.87
N TYR A 409 3.15 27.49 -31.80
CA TYR A 409 4.45 26.92 -31.46
C TYR A 409 5.20 26.48 -32.74
N ASP A 410 6.17 27.26 -33.24
CA ASP A 410 7.04 26.85 -34.36
C ASP A 410 8.08 25.88 -33.78
N SER A 411 7.64 24.89 -33.00
CA SER A 411 8.45 23.74 -32.64
C SER A 411 8.48 22.84 -33.86
N ARG A 412 9.24 23.27 -34.86
CA ARG A 412 9.66 22.37 -35.93
C ARG A 412 10.27 21.16 -35.25
N ILE A 413 9.84 19.98 -35.68
CA ILE A 413 10.51 18.76 -35.28
C ILE A 413 11.93 18.83 -35.86
N ILE A 414 12.93 18.88 -34.99
CA ILE A 414 14.33 19.04 -35.35
C ILE A 414 15.10 17.80 -34.96
N GLY A 415 15.80 17.23 -35.95
CA GLY A 415 16.74 16.13 -35.78
C GLY A 415 17.44 15.84 -37.09
N ARG A 416 18.72 15.48 -37.01
CA ARG A 416 19.61 15.14 -38.13
C ARG A 416 20.18 13.74 -38.01
N SER A 417 20.00 13.07 -36.87
CA SER A 417 20.42 11.68 -36.69
C SER A 417 19.74 10.77 -37.72
N PRO A 418 20.45 9.79 -38.33
CA PRO A 418 19.90 8.91 -39.35
C PRO A 418 18.60 8.22 -38.92
N ASN A 419 18.57 7.71 -37.68
CA ASN A 419 17.39 7.06 -37.10
C ASN A 419 16.17 7.99 -37.04
N PHE A 420 16.39 9.28 -36.76
CA PHE A 420 15.30 10.25 -36.68
C PHE A 420 14.81 10.68 -38.07
N VAL A 421 15.71 10.75 -39.06
CA VAL A 421 15.34 11.00 -40.46
C VAL A 421 14.45 9.88 -41.00
N GLU A 422 14.75 8.63 -40.69
CA GLU A 422 13.90 7.48 -41.05
C GLU A 422 12.49 7.58 -40.44
N ILE A 423 12.40 8.00 -39.18
CA ILE A 423 11.11 8.25 -38.52
C ILE A 423 10.32 9.33 -39.23
N MET A 424 10.97 10.43 -39.61
CA MET A 424 10.31 11.53 -40.33
C MET A 424 9.84 11.11 -41.73
N ASN A 425 10.59 10.26 -42.43
CA ASN A 425 10.15 9.68 -43.69
C ASN A 425 8.89 8.80 -43.50
N MET A 426 8.86 8.00 -42.43
CA MET A 426 7.67 7.22 -42.08
C MET A 426 6.49 8.12 -41.73
N VAL A 427 6.70 9.20 -40.96
CA VAL A 427 5.65 10.20 -40.65
C VAL A 427 5.07 10.79 -41.92
N GLN A 428 5.90 11.17 -42.90
CA GLN A 428 5.42 11.72 -44.18
C GLN A 428 4.57 10.71 -44.98
N GLN A 429 4.87 9.42 -44.91
CA GLN A 429 4.09 8.38 -45.57
C GLN A 429 2.78 8.07 -44.85
N VAL A 430 2.79 8.10 -43.51
CA VAL A 430 1.66 7.69 -42.66
C VAL A 430 0.68 8.83 -42.41
N ALA A 431 1.16 10.07 -42.33
CA ALA A 431 0.34 11.24 -42.01
C ALA A 431 -0.87 11.42 -42.94
N PRO A 432 -0.79 11.23 -44.27
CA PRO A 432 -1.95 11.38 -45.16
C PRO A 432 -3.06 10.33 -44.97
N THR A 433 -2.78 9.22 -44.27
CA THR A 433 -3.73 8.12 -44.05
C THR A 433 -4.62 8.36 -42.82
N ASP A 434 -5.81 7.76 -42.81
CA ASP A 434 -6.72 7.76 -41.64
C ASP A 434 -6.39 6.64 -40.63
N SER A 435 -5.26 5.95 -40.80
CA SER A 435 -4.83 4.84 -39.93
C SER A 435 -4.48 5.34 -38.52
N THR A 436 -4.78 4.49 -37.53
CA THR A 436 -4.38 4.69 -36.13
C THR A 436 -2.86 4.51 -35.99
N VAL A 437 -2.24 5.43 -35.26
CA VAL A 437 -0.78 5.42 -35.05
C VAL A 437 -0.49 5.26 -33.55
N LEU A 438 0.41 4.34 -33.21
CA LEU A 438 0.96 4.18 -31.87
C LEU A 438 2.38 4.72 -31.84
N VAL A 439 2.59 5.77 -31.06
CA VAL A 439 3.90 6.39 -30.82
C VAL A 439 4.49 5.84 -29.53
N SER A 440 5.57 5.08 -29.64
CA SER A 440 6.27 4.50 -28.49
C SER A 440 7.58 5.24 -28.24
N GLY A 441 7.98 5.36 -26.98
CA GLY A 441 9.29 5.90 -26.61
C GLY A 441 9.31 6.42 -25.18
N GLU A 442 10.52 6.54 -24.62
CA GLU A 442 10.72 7.00 -23.24
C GLU A 442 10.05 8.37 -22.97
N SER A 443 9.82 8.68 -21.70
CA SER A 443 9.27 9.99 -21.33
C SER A 443 10.22 11.11 -21.76
N GLY A 444 9.66 12.23 -22.22
CA GLY A 444 10.43 13.39 -22.65
C GLY A 444 11.11 13.28 -24.03
N THR A 445 10.84 12.25 -24.84
CA THR A 445 11.44 12.12 -26.20
C THR A 445 10.79 13.00 -27.29
N GLY A 446 9.63 13.59 -27.01
CA GLY A 446 8.88 14.43 -27.96
C GLY A 446 7.68 13.74 -28.63
N LYS A 447 7.05 12.76 -27.98
CA LYS A 447 5.88 12.03 -28.52
C LYS A 447 4.72 12.93 -28.93
N GLU A 448 4.39 13.94 -28.12
CA GLU A 448 3.32 14.89 -28.44
C GLU A 448 3.65 15.74 -29.68
N LEU A 449 4.92 16.18 -29.81
CA LEU A 449 5.36 16.93 -30.99
C LEU A 449 5.20 16.09 -32.26
N LEU A 450 5.61 14.82 -32.21
CA LEU A 450 5.43 13.89 -33.33
C LEU A 450 3.94 13.70 -33.69
N ALA A 451 3.06 13.60 -32.70
CA ALA A 451 1.62 13.50 -32.93
C ALA A 451 1.03 14.76 -33.57
N ARG A 452 1.49 15.95 -33.18
CA ARG A 452 1.11 17.23 -33.80
C ARG A 452 1.57 17.29 -35.25
N GLU A 453 2.78 16.81 -35.55
CA GLU A 453 3.29 16.79 -36.92
C GLU A 453 2.53 15.78 -37.80
N LEU A 454 2.22 14.60 -37.27
CA LEU A 454 1.33 13.63 -37.94
C LEU A 454 -0.03 14.23 -38.27
N HIS A 455 -0.59 15.04 -37.37
CA HIS A 455 -1.83 15.76 -37.62
C HIS A 455 -1.67 16.84 -38.69
N ARG A 456 -0.64 17.70 -38.57
CA ARG A 456 -0.36 18.80 -39.49
C ARG A 456 -0.17 18.34 -40.94
N LEU A 457 0.50 17.20 -41.12
CA LEU A 457 0.75 16.59 -42.43
C LEU A 457 -0.41 15.72 -42.95
N SER A 458 -1.48 15.58 -42.18
CA SER A 458 -2.64 14.76 -42.57
C SER A 458 -3.68 15.51 -43.38
N GLY A 459 -4.58 14.77 -44.03
CA GLY A 459 -5.79 15.34 -44.64
C GLY A 459 -6.74 16.03 -43.63
N ARG A 460 -6.51 15.84 -42.33
CA ARG A 460 -7.27 16.44 -41.22
C ARG A 460 -6.53 17.59 -40.53
N GLY A 461 -5.40 18.06 -41.07
CA GLY A 461 -4.57 19.10 -40.43
C GLY A 461 -5.22 20.49 -40.30
N GLN A 462 -6.35 20.73 -40.97
CA GLN A 462 -7.18 21.93 -40.79
C GLN A 462 -8.31 21.73 -39.75
N GLY A 463 -8.52 20.50 -39.30
CA GLY A 463 -9.50 20.13 -38.28
C GLY A 463 -8.94 20.27 -36.85
N PRO A 464 -9.75 20.01 -35.82
CA PRO A 464 -9.30 20.11 -34.44
C PRO A 464 -8.24 19.05 -34.09
N PHE A 465 -7.18 19.45 -33.39
CA PHE A 465 -6.28 18.55 -32.68
C PHE A 465 -6.62 18.58 -31.19
N VAL A 466 -7.22 17.50 -30.69
CA VAL A 466 -7.60 17.37 -29.28
C VAL A 466 -6.68 16.37 -28.61
N SER A 467 -6.06 16.76 -27.50
CA SER A 467 -5.13 15.92 -26.75
C SER A 467 -5.55 15.75 -25.30
N ILE A 468 -5.35 14.54 -24.76
CA ILE A 468 -5.53 14.26 -23.34
C ILE A 468 -4.44 13.30 -22.85
N ASN A 469 -3.91 13.58 -21.66
CA ASN A 469 -3.03 12.67 -20.97
C ASN A 469 -3.86 11.80 -20.01
N CYS A 470 -3.81 10.48 -20.22
CA CYS A 470 -4.63 9.52 -19.47
C CYS A 470 -4.14 9.30 -18.03
N ALA A 471 -2.88 9.61 -17.72
CA ALA A 471 -2.33 9.50 -16.37
C ALA A 471 -2.61 10.73 -15.49
N ALA A 472 -2.95 11.88 -16.09
CA ALA A 472 -3.12 13.15 -15.39
C ALA A 472 -4.45 13.28 -14.63
N LEU A 473 -5.46 12.47 -14.96
CA LEU A 473 -6.81 12.59 -14.41
C LEU A 473 -7.25 11.31 -13.66
N PRO A 474 -8.00 11.44 -12.56
CA PRO A 474 -8.67 10.30 -11.94
C PRO A 474 -9.62 9.60 -12.91
N GLU A 475 -9.77 8.28 -12.78
CA GLU A 475 -10.53 7.43 -13.73
C GLU A 475 -11.93 7.96 -14.05
N THR A 476 -12.72 8.33 -13.04
CA THR A 476 -14.10 8.82 -13.23
C THR A 476 -14.16 10.15 -13.98
N LEU A 477 -13.17 11.01 -13.76
CA LEU A 477 -13.06 12.29 -14.46
C LEU A 477 -12.56 12.07 -15.89
N LEU A 478 -11.57 11.20 -16.08
CA LEU A 478 -11.08 10.82 -17.41
C LEU A 478 -12.20 10.24 -18.27
N GLU A 479 -13.03 9.36 -17.71
CA GLU A 479 -14.18 8.78 -18.40
C GLU A 479 -15.20 9.85 -18.82
N SER A 480 -15.52 10.78 -17.92
CA SER A 480 -16.41 11.91 -18.19
C SER A 480 -15.82 12.88 -19.24
N GLU A 481 -14.52 13.17 -19.21
CA GLU A 481 -13.87 14.04 -20.21
C GLU A 481 -13.82 13.37 -21.58
N LEU A 482 -13.47 12.09 -21.66
CA LEU A 482 -13.36 11.36 -22.93
C LEU A 482 -14.73 11.22 -23.63
N PHE A 483 -15.73 10.71 -22.90
CA PHE A 483 -17.00 10.27 -23.48
C PHE A 483 -18.16 11.25 -23.24
N GLY A 484 -18.00 12.22 -22.35
CA GLY A 484 -19.06 13.13 -21.92
C GLY A 484 -19.94 12.50 -20.85
N HIS A 485 -20.87 13.28 -20.30
CA HIS A 485 -21.82 12.80 -19.31
C HIS A 485 -23.20 13.46 -19.45
N VAL A 486 -24.22 12.75 -18.97
CA VAL A 486 -25.58 13.26 -18.83
C VAL A 486 -25.78 13.78 -17.41
N LYS A 487 -26.59 14.83 -17.25
CA LYS A 487 -26.98 15.39 -15.96
C LYS A 487 -27.44 14.29 -15.00
N GLY A 488 -26.88 14.30 -13.80
CA GLY A 488 -27.20 13.33 -12.74
C GLY A 488 -26.49 11.97 -12.84
N SER A 489 -25.55 11.79 -13.77
CA SER A 489 -24.78 10.53 -13.90
C SER A 489 -23.84 10.25 -12.73
N PHE A 490 -23.39 11.29 -12.02
CA PHE A 490 -22.58 11.19 -10.79
C PHE A 490 -22.75 12.45 -9.93
N THR A 491 -22.25 12.42 -8.69
CA THR A 491 -22.29 13.57 -7.77
C THR A 491 -21.48 14.73 -8.32
N GLY A 492 -22.15 15.83 -8.72
CA GLY A 492 -21.52 17.00 -9.35
C GLY A 492 -21.86 17.18 -10.84
N ALA A 493 -22.53 16.21 -11.48
CA ALA A 493 -23.00 16.30 -12.86
C ALA A 493 -24.25 17.20 -12.96
N MET A 494 -24.08 18.52 -12.84
CA MET A 494 -25.16 19.52 -12.80
C MET A 494 -25.78 19.78 -14.18
N ARG A 495 -25.01 19.57 -15.26
CA ARG A 495 -25.42 19.76 -16.65
C ARG A 495 -24.89 18.61 -17.51
N ASP A 496 -25.45 18.46 -18.71
CA ASP A 496 -24.86 17.59 -19.73
C ASP A 496 -23.52 18.19 -20.18
N LYS A 497 -22.54 17.35 -20.44
CA LYS A 497 -21.24 17.76 -20.97
C LYS A 497 -20.84 16.87 -22.14
N ASP A 498 -20.48 17.49 -23.25
CA ASP A 498 -19.94 16.79 -24.41
C ASP A 498 -18.53 16.27 -24.12
N GLY A 499 -18.27 15.03 -24.54
CA GLY A 499 -16.95 14.41 -24.43
C GLY A 499 -15.97 14.95 -25.47
N LEU A 500 -14.68 14.88 -25.15
CA LEU A 500 -13.60 15.34 -26.02
C LEU A 500 -13.56 14.59 -27.36
N PHE A 501 -13.97 13.32 -27.42
CA PHE A 501 -14.10 12.61 -28.69
C PHE A 501 -15.14 13.26 -29.62
N ARG A 502 -16.20 13.85 -29.07
CA ARG A 502 -17.19 14.60 -29.84
C ARG A 502 -16.63 15.93 -30.32
N VAL A 503 -15.89 16.62 -29.45
CA VAL A 503 -15.21 17.89 -29.78
C VAL A 503 -14.16 17.69 -30.88
N ALA A 504 -13.48 16.55 -30.90
CA ALA A 504 -12.45 16.21 -31.89
C ALA A 504 -13.00 15.70 -33.23
N SER A 505 -14.33 15.57 -33.38
CA SER A 505 -14.94 15.05 -34.60
C SER A 505 -14.58 15.90 -35.82
N GLY A 506 -14.20 15.26 -36.92
CA GLY A 506 -13.63 15.89 -38.11
C GLY A 506 -12.11 16.13 -38.03
N GLY A 507 -11.48 15.86 -36.88
CA GLY A 507 -10.07 16.12 -36.63
C GLY A 507 -9.27 14.91 -36.16
N THR A 508 -8.29 15.15 -35.30
CA THR A 508 -7.40 14.12 -34.73
C THR A 508 -7.46 14.17 -33.21
N PHE A 509 -7.52 13.00 -32.59
CA PHE A 509 -7.50 12.83 -31.16
C PHE A 509 -6.22 12.13 -30.72
N PHE A 510 -5.49 12.78 -29.82
CA PHE A 510 -4.24 12.29 -29.27
C PHE A 510 -4.44 11.77 -27.84
N LEU A 511 -4.25 10.46 -27.66
CA LEU A 511 -4.27 9.77 -26.38
C LEU A 511 -2.83 9.62 -25.87
N ASP A 512 -2.40 10.49 -24.96
CA ASP A 512 -1.10 10.34 -24.31
C ASP A 512 -1.19 9.39 -23.11
N GLU A 513 -0.12 8.62 -22.90
CA GLU A 513 0.01 7.60 -21.86
C GLU A 513 -1.15 6.58 -21.82
N VAL A 514 -1.54 6.05 -22.98
CA VAL A 514 -2.68 5.11 -23.13
C VAL A 514 -2.54 3.84 -22.27
N SER A 515 -1.31 3.47 -21.90
CA SER A 515 -1.00 2.34 -21.00
C SER A 515 -1.60 2.50 -19.60
N GLU A 516 -1.88 3.73 -19.15
CA GLU A 516 -2.42 4.03 -17.83
C GLU A 516 -3.97 3.98 -17.78
N THR A 517 -4.62 3.64 -18.90
CA THR A 517 -6.09 3.55 -18.94
C THR A 517 -6.61 2.33 -18.18
N SER A 518 -7.70 2.53 -17.42
CA SER A 518 -8.34 1.44 -16.69
C SER A 518 -9.00 0.42 -17.64
N PRO A 519 -9.22 -0.84 -17.22
CA PRO A 519 -9.92 -1.83 -18.05
C PRO A 519 -11.31 -1.38 -18.53
N ALA A 520 -12.02 -0.57 -17.74
CA ALA A 520 -13.32 -0.03 -18.11
C ALA A 520 -13.21 0.99 -19.26
N ILE A 521 -12.23 1.89 -19.19
CA ILE A 521 -11.94 2.86 -20.26
C ILE A 521 -11.45 2.14 -21.51
N GLN A 522 -10.61 1.11 -21.37
CA GLN A 522 -10.11 0.31 -22.51
C GLN A 522 -11.25 -0.30 -23.33
N VAL A 523 -12.31 -0.81 -22.69
CA VAL A 523 -13.50 -1.34 -23.39
C VAL A 523 -14.23 -0.24 -24.17
N LYS A 524 -14.35 0.96 -23.60
CA LYS A 524 -15.01 2.08 -24.27
C LYS A 524 -14.17 2.64 -25.43
N LEU A 525 -12.85 2.76 -25.25
CA LEU A 525 -11.92 3.14 -26.31
C LEU A 525 -11.97 2.16 -27.49
N LEU A 526 -12.10 0.86 -27.21
CA LEU A 526 -12.27 -0.15 -28.26
C LEU A 526 -13.51 0.12 -29.12
N ARG A 527 -14.64 0.50 -28.50
CA ARG A 527 -15.86 0.89 -29.25
C ARG A 527 -15.65 2.13 -30.11
N VAL A 528 -14.92 3.13 -29.61
CA VAL A 528 -14.59 4.32 -30.41
C VAL A 528 -13.79 3.93 -31.66
N LEU A 529 -12.79 3.07 -31.51
CA LEU A 529 -11.93 2.65 -32.61
C LEU A 529 -12.63 1.72 -33.61
N GLN A 530 -13.55 0.87 -33.15
CA GLN A 530 -14.22 -0.12 -33.99
C GLN A 530 -15.53 0.38 -34.59
N GLU A 531 -16.41 0.93 -33.75
CA GLU A 531 -17.79 1.30 -34.10
C GLU A 531 -17.90 2.79 -34.46
N ARG A 532 -16.86 3.60 -34.18
CA ARG A 532 -16.89 5.07 -34.33
C ARG A 532 -18.03 5.71 -33.54
N GLU A 533 -18.31 5.16 -32.35
CA GLU A 533 -19.40 5.59 -31.49
C GLU A 533 -18.91 5.79 -30.04
N ILE A 534 -19.45 6.80 -29.38
CA ILE A 534 -19.28 7.05 -27.95
C ILE A 534 -20.63 6.96 -27.23
N VAL A 535 -20.62 6.54 -25.97
CA VAL A 535 -21.79 6.56 -25.09
C VAL A 535 -21.43 7.42 -23.88
N PRO A 536 -22.12 8.56 -23.66
CA PRO A 536 -21.89 9.40 -22.48
C PRO A 536 -22.12 8.64 -21.18
N VAL A 537 -21.42 9.02 -20.11
CA VAL A 537 -21.63 8.46 -18.78
C VAL A 537 -23.07 8.73 -18.31
N GLY A 538 -23.77 7.69 -17.91
CA GLY A 538 -25.21 7.75 -17.56
C GLY A 538 -26.16 7.85 -18.77
N GLY A 539 -25.63 7.96 -19.99
CA GLY A 539 -26.40 7.94 -21.23
C GLY A 539 -26.61 6.52 -21.76
N THR A 540 -27.66 6.35 -22.58
CA THR A 540 -27.98 5.07 -23.23
C THR A 540 -27.91 5.12 -24.75
N ARG A 541 -27.78 6.33 -25.33
CA ARG A 541 -27.76 6.53 -26.78
C ARG A 541 -26.32 6.64 -27.29
N PRO A 542 -25.91 5.82 -28.27
CA PRO A 542 -24.62 5.99 -28.93
C PRO A 542 -24.61 7.24 -29.82
N ILE A 543 -23.46 7.91 -29.87
CA ILE A 543 -23.21 9.10 -30.67
C ILE A 543 -22.06 8.81 -31.62
N LYS A 544 -22.29 8.97 -32.93
CA LYS A 544 -21.24 8.77 -33.95
C LYS A 544 -20.20 9.88 -33.90
N VAL A 545 -18.93 9.50 -33.98
CA VAL A 545 -17.77 10.39 -34.01
C VAL A 545 -16.84 10.00 -35.15
N ASP A 546 -16.38 10.97 -35.93
CA ASP A 546 -15.39 10.73 -36.99
C ASP A 546 -14.05 11.33 -36.61
N VAL A 547 -13.17 10.51 -36.04
CA VAL A 547 -11.94 10.98 -35.41
C VAL A 547 -10.79 10.06 -35.80
N ARG A 548 -9.69 10.64 -36.26
CA ARG A 548 -8.42 9.90 -36.37
C ARG A 548 -7.78 9.81 -35.00
N VAL A 549 -7.40 8.61 -34.56
CA VAL A 549 -6.76 8.42 -33.25
C VAL A 549 -5.25 8.26 -33.41
N ILE A 550 -4.49 9.03 -32.65
CA ILE A 550 -3.06 8.84 -32.41
C ILE A 550 -2.90 8.53 -30.93
N SER A 551 -2.11 7.53 -30.58
CA SER A 551 -1.86 7.13 -29.19
C SER A 551 -0.38 7.16 -28.88
N ALA A 552 -0.02 7.46 -27.64
CA ALA A 552 1.36 7.45 -27.17
C ALA A 552 1.49 6.65 -25.87
N THR A 553 2.66 6.03 -25.70
CA THR A 553 3.01 5.30 -24.48
C THR A 553 4.52 5.36 -24.23
N ASN A 554 4.89 5.34 -22.96
CA ASN A 554 6.27 5.21 -22.48
C ASN A 554 6.62 3.76 -22.06
N CYS A 555 5.65 2.85 -22.09
CA CYS A 555 5.79 1.46 -21.68
C CYS A 555 5.66 0.50 -22.87
N ASP A 556 6.16 -0.72 -22.70
CA ASP A 556 5.98 -1.79 -23.67
C ASP A 556 4.55 -2.37 -23.53
N LEU A 557 3.65 -1.96 -24.43
CA LEU A 557 2.26 -2.42 -24.42
C LEU A 557 2.12 -3.92 -24.66
N ALA A 558 3.04 -4.56 -25.38
CA ALA A 558 2.99 -6.00 -25.58
C ALA A 558 3.19 -6.74 -24.25
N LYS A 559 4.15 -6.29 -23.43
CA LYS A 559 4.32 -6.80 -22.06
C LYS A 559 3.14 -6.47 -21.15
N ALA A 560 2.49 -5.31 -21.34
CA ALA A 560 1.30 -4.96 -20.57
C ALA A 560 0.12 -5.91 -20.87
N VAL A 561 0.02 -6.41 -22.11
CA VAL A 561 -0.93 -7.44 -22.51
C VAL A 561 -0.60 -8.79 -21.87
N GLU A 562 0.67 -9.22 -21.92
CA GLU A 562 1.11 -10.47 -21.28
C GLU A 562 0.81 -10.50 -19.77
N ASN A 563 0.91 -9.34 -19.11
CA ASN A 563 0.63 -9.18 -17.68
C ASN A 563 -0.86 -8.93 -17.36
N ASN A 564 -1.78 -9.09 -18.32
CA ASN A 564 -3.22 -8.83 -18.18
C ASN A 564 -3.59 -7.41 -17.69
N LYS A 565 -2.70 -6.43 -17.88
CA LYS A 565 -2.98 -5.01 -17.55
C LYS A 565 -3.62 -4.25 -18.71
N PHE A 566 -3.35 -4.71 -19.93
CA PHE A 566 -3.88 -4.10 -21.15
C PHE A 566 -4.59 -5.15 -22.00
N ARG A 567 -5.74 -4.80 -22.59
CA ARG A 567 -6.48 -5.76 -23.40
C ARG A 567 -5.82 -5.98 -24.76
N MET A 568 -5.73 -7.24 -25.15
CA MET A 568 -5.15 -7.68 -26.43
C MET A 568 -5.93 -7.13 -27.64
N ASP A 569 -7.25 -7.08 -27.56
CA ASP A 569 -8.12 -6.56 -28.64
C ASP A 569 -7.90 -5.07 -28.91
N LEU A 570 -7.77 -4.25 -27.86
CA LEU A 570 -7.45 -2.84 -27.95
C LEU A 570 -6.02 -2.60 -28.46
N PHE A 571 -5.05 -3.39 -27.99
CA PHE A 571 -3.67 -3.30 -28.45
C PHE A 571 -3.56 -3.42 -29.97
N TYR A 572 -4.20 -4.42 -30.59
CA TYR A 572 -4.16 -4.58 -32.04
C TYR A 572 -4.89 -3.48 -32.81
N ARG A 573 -5.88 -2.80 -32.21
CA ARG A 573 -6.58 -1.66 -32.84
C ARG A 573 -5.80 -0.36 -32.72
N LEU A 574 -5.02 -0.19 -31.66
CA LEU A 574 -4.12 0.97 -31.50
C LEU A 574 -2.83 0.80 -32.30
N ASN A 575 -2.28 -0.41 -32.31
CA ASN A 575 -1.00 -0.73 -32.94
C ASN A 575 -1.14 -1.14 -34.41
N VAL A 576 -1.79 -0.31 -35.22
CA VAL A 576 -1.86 -0.51 -36.67
C VAL A 576 -0.56 -0.09 -37.34
N ILE A 577 -0.04 1.08 -36.95
CA ILE A 577 1.25 1.59 -37.37
C ILE A 577 2.01 2.04 -36.12
N GLN A 578 3.17 1.44 -35.87
CA GLN A 578 4.01 1.77 -34.73
C GLN A 578 5.16 2.68 -35.15
N ILE A 579 5.33 3.80 -34.45
CA ILE A 579 6.48 4.69 -34.62
C ILE A 579 7.20 4.78 -33.27
N THR A 580 8.45 4.30 -33.22
CA THR A 580 9.25 4.30 -32.00
C THR A 580 10.27 5.43 -32.03
N ILE A 581 10.17 6.37 -31.10
CA ILE A 581 11.12 7.48 -30.96
C ILE A 581 12.31 7.00 -30.10
N PRO A 582 13.55 7.04 -30.63
CA PRO A 582 14.73 6.66 -29.88
C PRO A 582 15.02 7.66 -28.76
N PRO A 583 15.56 7.20 -27.62
CA PRO A 583 15.99 8.08 -26.55
C PRO A 583 17.15 8.97 -26.99
N LEU A 584 17.33 10.10 -26.34
CA LEU A 584 18.29 11.13 -26.74
C LEU A 584 19.75 10.62 -26.73
N ARG A 585 20.08 9.67 -25.86
CA ARG A 585 21.38 8.97 -25.83
C ARG A 585 21.72 8.18 -27.10
N ASP A 586 20.71 7.73 -27.86
CA ASP A 586 20.89 6.97 -29.11
C ASP A 586 20.89 7.89 -30.34
N ARG A 587 20.68 9.20 -30.14
CA ARG A 587 20.73 10.26 -31.16
C ARG A 587 21.57 11.46 -30.69
N LYS A 588 22.83 11.18 -30.30
CA LYS A 588 23.74 12.18 -29.73
C LYS A 588 23.99 13.40 -30.64
N ASP A 589 23.97 13.19 -31.96
CA ASP A 589 24.12 14.25 -32.96
C ASP A 589 23.00 15.31 -32.87
N ASP A 590 21.84 14.93 -32.33
CA ASP A 590 20.69 15.83 -32.15
C ASP A 590 20.81 16.65 -30.86
N VAL A 591 21.63 16.25 -29.89
CA VAL A 591 21.71 16.91 -28.57
C VAL A 591 22.13 18.37 -28.70
N LEU A 592 23.21 18.63 -29.44
CA LEU A 592 23.71 20.00 -29.62
C LEU A 592 22.77 20.85 -30.45
N LEU A 593 22.20 20.25 -31.51
CA LEU A 593 21.23 20.92 -32.38
C LEU A 593 19.98 21.35 -31.60
N LEU A 594 19.43 20.44 -30.78
CA LEU A 594 18.30 20.73 -29.90
C LEU A 594 18.68 21.78 -28.85
N ALA A 595 19.88 21.69 -28.28
CA ALA A 595 20.32 22.66 -27.27
C ALA A 595 20.41 24.09 -27.83
N GLU A 596 21.00 24.26 -29.01
CA GLU A 596 21.11 25.56 -29.68
C GLU A 596 19.72 26.15 -30.00
N GLU A 597 18.80 25.33 -30.49
CA GLU A 597 17.43 25.76 -30.79
C GLU A 597 16.65 26.12 -29.52
N ILE A 598 16.76 25.33 -28.45
CA ILE A 598 16.10 25.60 -27.16
C ILE A 598 16.60 26.93 -26.59
N ILE A 599 17.91 27.18 -26.65
CA ILE A 599 18.50 28.44 -26.16
C ILE A 599 17.98 29.63 -26.98
N ASP A 600 18.01 29.55 -28.30
CA ASP A 600 17.54 30.62 -29.18
C ASP A 600 16.04 30.91 -28.95
N ASN A 601 15.21 29.87 -28.89
CA ASN A 601 13.78 30.01 -28.63
C ASN A 601 13.48 30.60 -27.24
N TYR A 602 14.20 30.16 -26.21
CA TYR A 602 14.01 30.68 -24.85
C TYR A 602 14.47 32.14 -24.74
N CYS A 603 15.64 32.48 -25.29
CA CYS A 603 16.15 33.85 -25.32
C CYS A 603 15.19 34.79 -26.07
N ARG A 604 14.66 34.39 -27.23
CA ARG A 604 13.67 35.18 -27.98
C ARG A 604 12.39 35.40 -27.19
N LYS A 605 11.86 34.35 -26.54
CA LYS A 605 10.63 34.46 -25.73
C LYS A 605 10.80 35.41 -24.54
N GLN A 606 11.96 35.39 -23.90
CA GLN A 606 12.27 36.25 -22.75
C GLN A 606 12.88 37.60 -23.14
N ASN A 607 12.99 37.89 -24.44
CA ASN A 607 13.59 39.10 -24.99
C ASN A 607 15.03 39.33 -24.46
N LEU A 608 15.79 38.24 -24.31
CA LEU A 608 17.18 38.20 -23.87
C LEU A 608 18.13 38.07 -25.09
N PRO A 609 19.37 38.58 -25.01
CA PRO A 609 20.38 38.28 -26.02
C PRO A 609 20.63 36.76 -26.07
N VAL A 610 20.76 36.23 -27.30
CA VAL A 610 21.05 34.80 -27.52
C VAL A 610 22.39 34.46 -26.87
N LYS A 611 22.39 33.41 -26.05
CA LYS A 611 23.59 32.92 -25.37
C LYS A 611 24.23 31.79 -26.16
N LEU A 612 25.54 31.65 -26.04
CA LEU A 612 26.32 30.58 -26.66
C LEU A 612 26.73 29.53 -25.62
N LEU A 613 26.87 28.27 -26.02
CA LEU A 613 27.45 27.23 -25.16
C LEU A 613 28.98 27.24 -25.27
N SER A 614 29.68 27.27 -24.14
CA SER A 614 31.14 27.07 -24.13
C SER A 614 31.51 25.65 -24.56
N ALA A 615 32.74 25.44 -25.04
CA ALA A 615 33.18 24.12 -25.51
C ALA A 615 33.03 23.04 -24.42
N ALA A 616 33.40 23.37 -23.19
CA ALA A 616 33.25 22.48 -22.04
C ALA A 616 31.77 22.16 -21.71
N ALA A 617 30.86 23.12 -21.91
CA ALA A 617 29.42 22.90 -21.76
C ALA A 617 28.88 21.97 -22.87
N ARG A 618 29.29 22.17 -24.13
CA ARG A 618 28.92 21.29 -25.26
C ARG A 618 29.34 19.83 -25.02
N ASP A 619 30.58 19.61 -24.60
CA ASP A 619 31.10 18.27 -24.33
C ASP A 619 30.33 17.57 -23.21
N ALA A 620 29.97 18.32 -22.16
CA ALA A 620 29.17 17.81 -21.07
C ALA A 620 27.77 17.38 -21.49
N LEU A 621 27.11 18.18 -22.33
CA LEU A 621 25.78 17.85 -22.85
C LEU A 621 25.83 16.59 -23.72
N MET A 622 26.88 16.40 -24.52
CA MET A 622 27.04 15.21 -25.38
C MET A 622 27.38 13.92 -24.60
N GLN A 623 28.07 14.03 -23.47
CA GLN A 623 28.49 12.87 -22.67
C GLN A 623 27.38 12.32 -21.77
N TYR A 624 26.40 13.15 -21.43
CA TYR A 624 25.31 12.75 -20.54
C TYR A 624 24.32 11.78 -21.19
N SER A 625 23.70 10.91 -20.39
CA SER A 625 22.78 9.87 -20.86
C SER A 625 21.33 10.36 -21.05
N TRP A 626 20.99 11.54 -20.52
CA TRP A 626 19.66 12.17 -20.64
C TRP A 626 18.50 11.23 -20.29
N PRO A 627 18.40 10.72 -19.05
CA PRO A 627 17.30 9.85 -18.62
C PRO A 627 15.91 10.49 -18.80
N GLY A 628 15.79 11.82 -18.70
CA GLY A 628 14.56 12.56 -18.99
C GLY A 628 14.49 13.13 -20.43
N ASN A 629 15.40 12.71 -21.30
CA ASN A 629 15.45 13.05 -22.72
C ASN A 629 15.39 14.57 -22.98
N VAL A 630 14.60 15.02 -23.96
CA VAL A 630 14.53 16.43 -24.39
C VAL A 630 13.93 17.31 -23.30
N ARG A 631 12.98 16.80 -22.50
CA ARG A 631 12.37 17.56 -21.40
C ARG A 631 13.38 17.89 -20.30
N GLU A 632 14.29 16.97 -20.00
CA GLU A 632 15.40 17.24 -19.08
C GLU A 632 16.40 18.23 -19.68
N LEU A 633 16.74 18.08 -20.96
CA LEU A 633 17.60 19.03 -21.68
C LEU A 633 17.01 20.46 -21.64
N GLU A 634 15.73 20.63 -21.91
CA GLU A 634 15.02 21.92 -21.83
C GLU A 634 15.14 22.52 -20.43
N ASN A 635 14.81 21.76 -19.38
CA ASN A 635 14.87 22.23 -18.00
C ASN A 635 16.29 22.64 -17.57
N VAL A 636 17.30 21.86 -17.98
CA VAL A 636 18.72 22.13 -17.69
C VAL A 636 19.14 23.43 -18.35
N LEU A 637 18.81 23.62 -19.63
CA LEU A 637 19.19 24.80 -20.39
C LEU A 637 18.44 26.05 -19.95
N GLU A 638 17.14 25.94 -19.67
CA GLU A 638 16.35 27.04 -19.10
C GLU A 638 16.98 27.54 -17.79
N ARG A 639 17.29 26.63 -16.86
CA ARG A 639 17.98 26.97 -15.62
C ARG A 639 19.34 27.62 -15.87
N ALA A 640 20.12 27.09 -16.81
CA ALA A 640 21.43 27.64 -17.15
C ALA A 640 21.32 29.06 -17.72
N ILE A 641 20.32 29.33 -18.58
CA ILE A 641 20.06 30.66 -19.15
C ILE A 641 19.67 31.66 -18.05
N ILE A 642 18.89 31.25 -17.05
CA ILE A 642 18.47 32.11 -15.94
C ILE A 642 19.64 32.45 -15.01
N LEU A 643 20.49 31.46 -14.69
CA LEU A 643 21.57 31.62 -13.72
C LEU A 643 22.80 32.32 -14.32
N GLU A 644 23.04 32.16 -15.61
CA GLU A 644 24.18 32.78 -16.28
C GLU A 644 23.95 34.28 -16.48
N THR A 645 24.88 35.14 -16.07
CA THR A 645 24.77 36.58 -16.32
C THR A 645 25.49 37.00 -17.60
N GLY A 646 26.45 36.18 -18.08
CA GLY A 646 27.20 36.42 -19.30
C GLY A 646 26.49 35.97 -20.60
N PRO A 647 27.10 36.27 -21.77
CA PRO A 647 26.62 35.84 -23.08
C PRO A 647 26.96 34.37 -23.39
N VAL A 648 27.77 33.71 -22.55
CA VAL A 648 28.20 32.33 -22.72
C VAL A 648 27.75 31.52 -21.52
N ILE A 649 27.01 30.44 -21.77
CA ILE A 649 26.66 29.43 -20.77
C ILE A 649 27.90 28.60 -20.51
N GLU A 650 28.46 28.80 -19.33
CA GLU A 650 29.64 28.08 -18.91
C GLU A 650 29.31 26.72 -18.30
N ARG A 651 30.33 25.87 -18.25
CA ARG A 651 30.20 24.52 -17.70
C ARG A 651 29.71 24.51 -16.24
N SER A 652 30.08 25.53 -15.46
CA SER A 652 29.69 25.73 -14.07
C SER A 652 28.21 26.07 -13.87
N SER A 653 27.54 26.53 -14.92
CA SER A 653 26.13 26.94 -14.87
C SER A 653 25.18 25.77 -15.14
N LEU A 654 25.73 24.61 -15.52
CA LEU A 654 25.03 23.35 -15.66
C LEU A 654 25.01 22.58 -14.32
N PRO A 655 23.94 21.82 -14.02
CA PRO A 655 23.85 21.01 -12.80
C PRO A 655 25.04 20.06 -12.55
N ASP A 656 25.36 19.84 -11.27
CA ASP A 656 26.46 18.96 -10.84
C ASP A 656 26.32 17.50 -11.27
N GLU A 657 25.09 17.05 -11.55
CA GLU A 657 24.81 15.72 -12.08
C GLU A 657 25.41 15.52 -13.46
N LEU A 658 25.50 16.59 -14.25
CA LEU A 658 26.23 16.59 -15.51
C LEU A 658 27.74 16.59 -15.25
N LEU A 659 28.24 17.17 -14.14
CA LEU A 659 29.68 17.31 -13.79
C LEU A 659 30.38 15.99 -13.46
N ARG A 660 29.65 14.90 -13.24
CA ARG A 660 30.24 13.59 -12.97
C ARG A 660 30.47 12.83 -14.28
N PRO A 661 31.70 12.38 -14.60
CA PRO A 661 31.87 11.36 -15.63
C PRO A 661 31.06 10.13 -15.19
N GLY A 662 30.04 9.79 -15.98
CA GLY A 662 28.96 8.90 -15.54
C GLY A 662 29.47 7.52 -15.12
N PRO A 663 28.89 6.90 -14.08
CA PRO A 663 29.00 5.45 -13.94
C PRO A 663 28.34 4.81 -15.18
N GLU A 664 28.97 3.78 -15.73
CA GLU A 664 28.34 2.90 -16.72
C GLU A 664 26.92 2.58 -16.24
N VAL A 665 25.94 2.84 -17.10
CA VAL A 665 24.59 2.30 -16.95
C VAL A 665 24.76 0.78 -17.03
N LYS A 666 24.92 0.15 -15.87
CA LYS A 666 24.61 -1.27 -15.72
C LYS A 666 23.18 -1.39 -16.22
N LYS A 667 23.01 -2.09 -17.35
CA LYS A 667 21.72 -2.59 -17.81
C LYS A 667 20.92 -2.98 -16.58
N GLU A 668 19.86 -2.23 -16.30
CA GLU A 668 18.80 -2.73 -15.46
C GLU A 668 18.38 -4.04 -16.11
N ALA A 669 18.75 -5.13 -15.45
CA ALA A 669 18.26 -6.43 -15.76
C ALA A 669 16.74 -6.34 -15.67
N SER A 670 16.12 -6.44 -16.84
CA SER A 670 14.75 -6.87 -17.00
C SER A 670 14.46 -8.07 -16.09
N ALA A 671 13.27 -8.02 -15.48
CA ALA A 671 12.56 -9.04 -14.71
C ALA A 671 12.76 -9.03 -13.18
N PRO A 672 11.68 -8.88 -12.38
CA PRO A 672 11.63 -9.39 -11.03
C PRO A 672 11.48 -10.92 -11.10
N GLU A 673 12.60 -11.64 -11.21
CA GLU A 673 12.58 -13.10 -11.03
C GLU A 673 12.55 -13.45 -9.53
N GLU A 674 11.38 -13.91 -9.11
CA GLU A 674 11.12 -15.02 -8.18
C GLU A 674 12.05 -15.21 -6.97
N GLY A 675 11.47 -15.08 -5.77
CA GLY A 675 11.54 -16.17 -4.78
C GLY A 675 12.90 -16.66 -4.28
N GLY A 676 13.96 -15.85 -4.25
CA GLY A 676 15.24 -16.28 -3.66
C GLY A 676 15.21 -16.31 -2.12
N SER A 677 15.52 -17.46 -1.51
CA SER A 677 15.66 -17.62 -0.06
C SER A 677 16.71 -16.65 0.52
N LEU A 678 16.59 -16.27 1.79
CA LEU A 678 17.61 -15.45 2.50
C LEU A 678 19.04 -16.01 2.33
N LYS A 679 19.17 -17.33 2.16
CA LYS A 679 20.45 -18.01 1.89
C LYS A 679 21.08 -17.62 0.54
N ASP A 680 20.28 -17.37 -0.50
CA ASP A 680 20.79 -17.04 -1.84
C ASP A 680 21.22 -15.58 -1.94
N LYS A 681 20.57 -14.70 -1.17
CA LYS A 681 21.04 -13.32 -0.99
C LYS A 681 22.34 -13.32 -0.19
N GLU A 682 22.43 -14.10 0.89
CA GLU A 682 23.65 -14.21 1.69
C GLU A 682 24.83 -14.78 0.87
N LYS A 683 24.62 -15.85 0.10
CA LYS A 683 25.64 -16.44 -0.77
C LYS A 683 26.21 -15.44 -1.77
N ARG A 684 25.34 -14.66 -2.43
CA ARG A 684 25.76 -13.63 -3.40
C ARG A 684 26.55 -12.50 -2.75
N THR A 685 26.14 -12.06 -1.57
CA THR A 685 26.87 -11.01 -0.82
C THR A 685 28.26 -11.50 -0.41
N ILE A 686 28.38 -12.75 0.05
CA ILE A 686 29.67 -13.33 0.44
C ILE A 686 30.62 -13.45 -0.77
N LEU A 687 30.13 -13.89 -1.92
CA LEU A 687 30.93 -14.02 -3.14
C LEU A 687 31.41 -12.65 -3.67
N ARG A 688 30.53 -11.66 -3.71
CA ARG A 688 30.89 -10.29 -4.14
C ARG A 688 31.99 -9.69 -3.27
N VAL A 689 31.89 -9.85 -1.95
CA VAL A 689 32.90 -9.31 -1.03
C VAL A 689 34.23 -10.06 -1.13
N LEU A 690 34.21 -11.36 -1.46
CA LEU A 690 35.44 -12.11 -1.75
C LEU A 690 36.14 -11.62 -3.03
N GLU A 691 35.38 -11.38 -4.11
CA GLU A 691 35.92 -10.82 -5.36
C GLU A 691 36.53 -9.42 -5.14
N GLU A 692 35.82 -8.54 -4.44
CA GLU A 692 36.31 -7.19 -4.08
C GLU A 692 37.57 -7.22 -3.20
N CYS A 693 37.77 -8.30 -2.44
CA CYS A 693 38.94 -8.51 -1.59
C CYS A 693 40.01 -9.39 -2.24
N GLY A 694 39.92 -9.69 -3.55
CA GLY A 694 40.90 -10.50 -4.28
C GLY A 694 41.04 -11.92 -3.71
N ASN A 695 39.93 -12.55 -3.32
CA ASN A 695 39.87 -13.85 -2.63
C ASN A 695 40.58 -13.92 -1.26
N ASN A 696 40.94 -12.78 -0.66
CA ASN A 696 41.48 -12.76 0.69
C ASN A 696 40.37 -12.97 1.74
N LYS A 697 40.23 -14.22 2.18
CA LYS A 697 39.18 -14.69 3.13
C LYS A 697 39.21 -13.95 4.48
N SER A 698 40.39 -13.55 4.97
CA SER A 698 40.52 -12.78 6.22
C SER A 698 40.03 -11.34 6.08
N LEU A 699 40.35 -10.71 4.95
CA LEU A 699 39.90 -9.35 4.64
C LEU A 699 38.38 -9.33 4.37
N ALA A 700 37.87 -10.33 3.65
CA ALA A 700 36.45 -10.50 3.38
C ALA A 700 35.63 -10.72 4.66
N ALA A 701 36.11 -11.53 5.60
CA ALA A 701 35.45 -11.74 6.90
C ALA A 701 35.34 -10.43 7.69
N LYS A 702 36.41 -9.62 7.71
CA LYS A 702 36.44 -8.31 8.36
C LYS A 702 35.46 -7.34 7.71
N LYS A 703 35.39 -7.32 6.37
CA LYS A 703 34.48 -6.45 5.59
C LYS A 703 33.00 -6.86 5.72
N LEU A 704 32.74 -8.16 5.88
CA LEU A 704 31.39 -8.72 6.12
C LEU A 704 30.94 -8.60 7.59
N GLY A 705 31.81 -8.19 8.52
CA GLY A 705 31.49 -8.10 9.94
C GLY A 705 31.25 -9.46 10.62
N ILE A 706 31.78 -10.55 10.07
CA ILE A 706 31.63 -11.90 10.60
C ILE A 706 32.98 -12.51 10.97
N HIS A 707 32.98 -13.43 11.95
CA HIS A 707 34.19 -14.15 12.32
C HIS A 707 34.68 -15.04 11.17
N TYR A 708 36.00 -15.17 11.00
CA TYR A 708 36.62 -15.96 9.91
C TYR A 708 36.09 -17.41 9.85
N ALA A 709 35.95 -18.06 11.01
CA ALA A 709 35.38 -19.41 11.11
C ALA A 709 33.93 -19.51 10.60
N THR A 710 33.14 -18.43 10.74
CA THR A 710 31.76 -18.34 10.25
C THR A 710 31.72 -18.19 8.74
N LEU A 711 32.60 -17.35 8.17
CA LEU A 711 32.78 -17.24 6.72
C LEU A 711 33.19 -18.59 6.12
N TYR A 712 34.17 -19.26 6.73
CA TYR A 712 34.65 -20.57 6.28
C TYR A 712 33.56 -21.65 6.29
N ARG A 713 32.76 -21.73 7.38
CA ARG A 713 31.59 -22.63 7.44
C ARG A 713 30.55 -22.32 6.36
N LYS A 714 30.30 -21.04 6.07
CA LYS A 714 29.34 -20.62 5.05
C LYS A 714 29.82 -20.97 3.64
N LEU A 715 31.10 -20.72 3.33
CA LEU A 715 31.70 -21.12 2.05
C LEU A 715 31.65 -22.64 1.83
N LYS A 716 31.95 -23.41 2.87
CA LYS A 716 31.84 -24.88 2.83
C LYS A 716 30.39 -25.34 2.64
N SER A 717 29.42 -24.68 3.29
CA SER A 717 28.00 -25.01 3.13
C SER A 717 27.43 -24.67 1.74
N TYR A 718 28.10 -23.77 1.00
CA TYR A 718 27.70 -23.35 -0.34
C TYR A 718 28.46 -24.08 -1.46
N ASN A 719 29.29 -25.09 -1.14
CA ASN A 719 30.15 -25.84 -2.07
C ASN A 719 31.01 -24.94 -2.96
N ILE A 720 31.49 -23.81 -2.43
CA ILE A 720 32.45 -22.96 -3.14
C ILE A 720 33.83 -23.51 -2.82
N SER A 721 34.46 -24.15 -3.81
CA SER A 721 35.80 -24.73 -3.71
C SER A 721 36.82 -23.65 -3.39
N ALA A 722 37.59 -23.92 -2.34
CA ALA A 722 38.61 -23.04 -1.81
C ALA A 722 39.94 -23.37 -2.48
N ASP A 723 40.28 -22.63 -3.53
CA ASP A 723 41.68 -22.27 -3.78
C ASP A 723 41.98 -20.91 -3.11
#